data_AF-A0A3D4H526-F1
#
_entry.id   AF-A0A3D4H526-F1
#
_cell.length_a   1.000
_cell.length_b   1.000
_cell.length_c   1.000
_cell.angle_alpha   90.00
_cell.angle_beta   90.00
_cell.angle_gamma   90.00
#
_symmetry.space_group_name_H-M   'P 1'
#
loop_
_entity.id
_entity.type
_entity.pdbx_description
1 polymer ?
#
loop_
_entity_poly.entity_id
_entity_poly.type
_entity_poly.pdbx_seq_one_letter_code
_entity_poly.pdbx_strand_id
1 'polypeptide(L)'
;MPHACLLTRSWPFGLFISLLFSLNTANGQSEGDATPWADWVEPDFPFFSSIIDARKTSSLPSRNNLTPRGIILNLGNDCWACFDTDLLRVSAVWRGPGVTPIALAPKSYHPWGKKTQGGQSVLPEIDGDLILSNGIYPGWQSGERLQLSDPRSPAPSQEEVGRGPLSDSQGRFQAIQLIEDGVVLEYIVRSAIVREQWESSLRSGQPIVERHLEIGPSGQSLSLVAGISNDAGITLTAGDRSRATLSKEQSRWVVRVPASQTATRFALAISLASNPPKNPPRQLTLKPPPLRWPEKVTTRGRLSNADNAYVVDDIDLPHNNPWRRNVRPGDIQFLPDGTGVLPTIDGDIWLASGLDGDLKEIRWKRFASGLHEPMTVAIRDGEIFAFDKNGIWKILDTDGNGEADRHELFSNAFGQTADMREFPSGIRLAPNGEFVIAKGGQQATTLGKHNGSVLRISADGRQATVLGYGLRQPNIGVNVRTGLVTSSDQQGQYIPTTPLHIVRDRQFYGYLSEGLHEREKYPEPIADPLTWIPHSVNASATSQVWLFGARMGALNDSLVHIGFNRAELFQVLLNDRGPQPQASVISITSEMQFPPLHGSINPLDGQLYMAGFQISGWGNNRERLTGLGRVRYTGKTNALPTEISPLENGALLRFDVELDPKLATDPENYSMASWGYKRTYRYGSAQYKSDGKTGIDWITPSSAYLSNDKRSVFVATPDLDETMQLRIGWALASEDGVPVENNAYTTPYSLPPFDPVSEGFGHIDVDLTPRTQSLPEATPISVAEGRRVYNMVGCVACHSIDGSDVAKVGPTWKGLYGKEQTIVVDGENQTITADEAYLRESILDPTAKVVRGFAKGEWAMPSYAGVLSEEQVESLVLFMKSL
;
A
#
# COMPACT_ATOMS: atom_id res chain seq x y z
N MET A 1 25.11 -65.76 -26.27
CA MET A 1 24.73 -66.60 -27.42
C MET A 1 23.24 -66.92 -27.29
N PRO A 2 22.45 -66.81 -28.37
CA PRO A 2 22.09 -65.52 -29.01
C PRO A 2 20.58 -65.47 -29.39
N HIS A 3 19.96 -64.35 -29.79
CA HIS A 3 20.01 -63.69 -31.12
C HIS A 3 19.28 -62.32 -31.03
N ALA A 4 19.87 -61.19 -31.46
CA ALA A 4 19.80 -60.53 -32.80
C ALA A 4 18.35 -60.12 -33.21
N CYS A 5 18.00 -58.96 -33.79
CA CYS A 5 18.72 -57.96 -34.58
C CYS A 5 17.85 -56.66 -34.75
N LEU A 6 18.49 -55.48 -34.66
CA LEU A 6 18.40 -54.28 -35.51
C LEU A 6 17.27 -54.11 -36.57
N LEU A 7 16.56 -52.95 -36.57
CA LEU A 7 16.64 -51.86 -37.60
C LEU A 7 15.40 -50.94 -37.68
N THR A 8 15.73 -49.65 -37.61
CA THR A 8 15.11 -48.40 -38.08
C THR A 8 14.07 -48.45 -39.20
N ARG A 9 13.10 -47.52 -39.17
CA ARG A 9 12.61 -46.79 -40.36
C ARG A 9 11.95 -45.45 -40.02
N SER A 10 12.38 -44.43 -40.74
CA SER A 10 11.89 -43.04 -40.80
C SER A 10 11.05 -42.82 -42.06
N TRP A 11 9.89 -42.14 -41.93
CA TRP A 11 9.21 -41.10 -42.75
C TRP A 11 9.17 -41.24 -44.31
N PRO A 12 8.12 -40.79 -45.06
CA PRO A 12 7.74 -39.36 -45.13
C PRO A 12 6.33 -38.94 -45.73
N PHE A 13 6.10 -37.61 -45.87
CA PHE A 13 5.19 -36.82 -46.75
C PHE A 13 3.65 -37.08 -46.72
N GLY A 14 2.73 -36.12 -46.83
CA GLY A 14 2.76 -34.70 -47.19
C GLY A 14 1.38 -33.99 -47.02
N LEU A 15 1.36 -32.69 -47.35
CA LEU A 15 0.31 -31.67 -47.21
C LEU A 15 -1.12 -32.00 -47.70
N PHE A 16 -2.13 -31.42 -47.04
CA PHE A 16 -3.27 -30.73 -47.71
C PHE A 16 -3.86 -29.60 -46.84
N ILE A 17 -4.23 -28.50 -47.49
CA ILE A 17 -4.82 -27.26 -46.96
C ILE A 17 -6.36 -27.37 -46.90
N SER A 18 -7.02 -26.92 -45.83
CA SER A 18 -8.32 -26.20 -45.91
C SER A 18 -8.68 -25.52 -44.58
N LEU A 19 -9.00 -24.21 -44.63
CA LEU A 19 -9.69 -23.46 -43.58
C LEU A 19 -11.07 -24.05 -43.28
N LEU A 20 -11.50 -24.01 -42.02
CA LEU A 20 -12.85 -23.61 -41.62
C LEU A 20 -12.91 -23.26 -40.12
N PHE A 21 -13.67 -22.22 -39.82
CA PHE A 21 -13.96 -21.62 -38.52
C PHE A 21 -14.29 -22.65 -37.44
N SER A 22 -13.81 -22.41 -36.21
CA SER A 22 -14.38 -23.02 -35.01
C SER A 22 -14.41 -21.99 -33.89
N LEU A 23 -15.64 -21.67 -33.47
CA LEU A 23 -15.97 -20.99 -32.23
C LEU A 23 -15.31 -21.72 -31.07
N ASN A 24 -14.49 -21.02 -30.28
CA ASN A 24 -14.07 -21.51 -28.97
C ASN A 24 -14.75 -20.67 -27.90
N THR A 25 -15.76 -21.28 -27.30
CA THR A 25 -16.38 -20.91 -26.05
C THR A 25 -15.35 -20.91 -24.93
N ALA A 26 -15.18 -19.75 -24.29
CA ALA A 26 -14.55 -19.63 -22.99
C ALA A 26 -15.46 -20.25 -21.92
N ASN A 27 -14.96 -21.26 -21.19
CA ASN A 27 -15.11 -21.40 -19.74
C ASN A 27 -14.48 -22.69 -19.23
N GLY A 28 -13.73 -22.56 -18.14
CA GLY A 28 -13.25 -23.66 -17.30
C GLY A 28 -11.73 -23.68 -17.13
N GLN A 29 -11.16 -22.72 -16.39
CA GLN A 29 -9.80 -22.91 -15.85
C GLN A 29 -9.89 -23.62 -14.50
N SER A 30 -9.43 -24.87 -14.48
CA SER A 30 -9.20 -25.71 -13.29
C SER A 30 -8.00 -25.22 -12.48
N GLU A 31 -7.89 -25.63 -11.21
CA GLU A 31 -6.62 -25.58 -10.46
C GLU A 31 -5.51 -26.20 -11.33
N GLY A 32 -4.55 -25.40 -11.80
CA GLY A 32 -3.41 -25.92 -12.57
C GLY A 32 -2.88 -25.08 -13.74
N ASP A 33 -3.44 -23.91 -14.07
CA ASP A 33 -2.83 -23.11 -15.14
C ASP A 33 -1.56 -22.40 -14.66
N ALA A 34 -0.43 -22.74 -15.29
CA ALA A 34 0.88 -22.16 -15.00
C ALA A 34 0.85 -20.64 -15.21
N THR A 35 1.15 -19.88 -14.16
CA THR A 35 1.33 -18.43 -14.27
C THR A 35 2.44 -18.10 -15.28
N PRO A 36 2.30 -17.03 -16.10
CA PRO A 36 3.37 -16.59 -17.01
C PRO A 36 4.59 -16.04 -16.26
N TRP A 37 4.44 -15.76 -14.96
CA TRP A 37 5.47 -15.18 -14.10
C TRP A 37 6.35 -16.25 -13.45
N ALA A 38 7.62 -15.91 -13.19
CA ALA A 38 8.50 -16.73 -12.37
C ALA A 38 8.00 -16.82 -10.92
N ASP A 39 8.55 -17.78 -10.17
CA ASP A 39 8.30 -17.88 -8.73
C ASP A 39 8.74 -16.61 -7.99
N TRP A 40 8.09 -16.38 -6.84
CA TRP A 40 8.40 -15.24 -5.98
C TRP A 40 9.86 -15.19 -5.59
N VAL A 41 10.29 -16.30 -4.97
CA VAL A 41 11.63 -16.53 -4.50
C VAL A 41 12.46 -16.88 -5.71
N GLU A 42 13.39 -16.00 -6.04
CA GLU A 42 14.35 -16.25 -7.11
C GLU A 42 15.28 -17.38 -6.69
N PRO A 43 15.40 -18.46 -7.50
CA PRO A 43 16.26 -19.58 -7.16
C PRO A 43 17.75 -19.21 -7.01
N ASP A 44 18.17 -18.16 -7.73
CA ASP A 44 19.55 -17.71 -7.85
C ASP A 44 19.85 -16.42 -7.07
N PHE A 45 18.86 -15.85 -6.35
CA PHE A 45 19.09 -14.70 -5.50
C PHE A 45 19.34 -15.14 -4.04
N PRO A 46 20.41 -14.64 -3.38
CA PRO A 46 20.93 -15.29 -2.17
C PRO A 46 20.13 -14.98 -0.89
N PHE A 47 19.19 -14.03 -0.93
CA PHE A 47 18.31 -13.75 0.20
C PHE A 47 16.97 -13.13 -0.24
N PHE A 48 15.98 -13.20 0.62
CA PHE A 48 14.81 -12.32 0.53
C PHE A 48 14.24 -12.05 1.92
N SER A 49 13.48 -10.98 2.05
CA SER A 49 12.88 -10.57 3.30
C SER A 49 11.42 -11.05 3.40
N SER A 50 11.02 -11.59 4.55
CA SER A 50 9.63 -12.03 4.81
C SER A 50 9.35 -12.22 6.30
N ILE A 51 8.07 -12.34 6.64
CA ILE A 51 7.64 -13.01 7.89
C ILE A 51 7.94 -14.51 7.78
N ILE A 52 8.33 -15.12 8.90
CA ILE A 52 8.41 -16.59 9.05
C ILE A 52 7.66 -17.03 10.30
N ASP A 53 6.67 -17.89 10.08
CA ASP A 53 6.01 -18.66 11.12
C ASP A 53 6.63 -20.06 11.25
N ALA A 54 7.42 -20.25 12.31
CA ALA A 54 8.01 -21.54 12.64
C ALA A 54 7.30 -22.20 13.84
N ARG A 55 6.13 -21.71 14.26
CA ARG A 55 5.43 -22.20 15.45
C ARG A 55 4.99 -23.67 15.34
N LYS A 56 4.66 -24.13 14.13
CA LYS A 56 4.19 -25.50 13.86
C LYS A 56 5.32 -26.52 13.77
N THR A 57 6.50 -26.10 13.34
CA THR A 57 7.65 -26.97 13.05
C THR A 57 8.75 -26.88 14.10
N SER A 58 8.67 -25.92 15.03
CA SER A 58 9.66 -25.72 16.08
C SER A 58 9.64 -26.80 17.16
N SER A 59 10.82 -27.12 17.69
CA SER A 59 11.02 -27.90 18.92
C SER A 59 10.62 -27.15 20.22
N LEU A 60 10.12 -25.92 20.07
CA LEU A 60 9.69 -25.04 21.16
C LEU A 60 8.17 -25.04 21.33
N PRO A 61 7.64 -24.53 22.47
CA PRO A 61 6.22 -24.24 22.58
C PRO A 61 5.72 -23.37 21.42
N SER A 62 4.51 -23.64 20.92
CA SER A 62 3.92 -23.07 19.70
C SER A 62 3.73 -21.54 19.70
N ARG A 63 4.14 -20.82 20.73
CA ARG A 63 4.13 -19.35 20.79
C ARG A 63 5.51 -18.71 20.62
N ASN A 64 6.57 -19.52 20.62
CA ASN A 64 7.93 -19.03 20.83
C ASN A 64 8.81 -19.01 19.58
N ASN A 65 8.25 -19.12 18.36
CA ASN A 65 9.05 -18.95 17.14
C ASN A 65 8.25 -18.35 15.98
N LEU A 66 7.93 -17.06 16.10
CA LEU A 66 7.39 -16.23 15.03
C LEU A 66 8.35 -15.07 14.79
N THR A 67 8.68 -14.80 13.53
CA THR A 67 9.64 -13.76 13.14
C THR A 67 8.95 -12.76 12.22
N PRO A 68 8.51 -11.59 12.73
CA PRO A 68 7.88 -10.56 11.90
C PRO A 68 8.83 -9.92 10.88
N ARG A 69 10.11 -9.75 11.23
CA ARG A 69 11.13 -9.16 10.37
C ARG A 69 12.28 -10.14 10.11
N GLY A 70 12.08 -11.02 9.12
CA GLY A 70 13.06 -12.04 8.75
C GLY A 70 13.84 -11.68 7.50
N ILE A 71 15.13 -12.01 7.49
CA ILE A 71 15.97 -12.15 6.30
C ILE A 71 16.16 -13.65 6.08
N ILE A 72 15.58 -14.19 5.01
CA ILE A 72 15.70 -15.59 4.62
C ILE A 72 16.86 -15.74 3.66
N LEU A 73 17.82 -16.57 4.02
CA LEU A 73 19.03 -16.84 3.27
C LEU A 73 18.87 -18.14 2.50
N ASN A 74 19.14 -18.11 1.20
CA ASN A 74 19.30 -19.31 0.37
C ASN A 74 20.75 -19.78 0.51
N LEU A 75 20.97 -20.93 1.15
CA LEU A 75 22.31 -21.45 1.43
C LEU A 75 22.78 -22.43 0.34
N GLY A 76 21.97 -22.69 -0.68
CA GLY A 76 22.15 -23.79 -1.62
C GLY A 76 21.85 -25.16 -1.01
N ASN A 77 21.93 -26.23 -1.81
CA ASN A 77 21.70 -27.62 -1.38
C ASN A 77 20.40 -27.83 -0.57
N ASP A 78 19.33 -27.15 -0.97
CA ASP A 78 18.02 -27.12 -0.28
C ASP A 78 18.10 -26.66 1.18
N CYS A 79 19.15 -25.93 1.58
CA CYS A 79 19.32 -25.44 2.93
C CYS A 79 19.00 -23.95 3.02
N TRP A 80 18.34 -23.57 4.11
CA TRP A 80 17.85 -22.22 4.32
C TRP A 80 18.05 -21.79 5.78
N ALA A 81 18.16 -20.49 6.01
CA ALA A 81 18.18 -19.92 7.35
C ALA A 81 17.34 -18.63 7.41
N CYS A 82 16.73 -18.34 8.56
CA CYS A 82 16.03 -17.08 8.80
C CYS A 82 16.74 -16.30 9.91
N PHE A 83 17.23 -15.11 9.56
CA PHE A 83 17.83 -14.16 10.49
C PHE A 83 16.81 -13.09 10.89
N ASP A 84 16.56 -12.98 12.19
CA ASP A 84 15.68 -12.00 12.82
C ASP A 84 16.48 -10.71 13.11
N THR A 85 16.17 -9.65 12.38
CA THR A 85 16.91 -8.37 12.46
C THR A 85 16.65 -7.61 13.75
N ASP A 86 15.51 -7.83 14.39
CA ASP A 86 15.15 -7.14 15.62
C ASP A 86 15.88 -7.73 16.82
N LEU A 87 16.04 -9.07 16.88
CA LEU A 87 16.68 -9.79 17.99
C LEU A 87 18.12 -10.24 17.71
N LEU A 88 18.65 -9.98 16.51
CA LEU A 88 19.98 -10.43 16.06
C LEU A 88 20.20 -11.92 16.32
N ARG A 89 19.21 -12.73 15.92
CA ARG A 89 19.19 -14.19 16.12
C ARG A 89 18.90 -14.90 14.82
N VAL A 90 19.33 -16.15 14.75
CA VAL A 90 18.83 -17.09 13.75
C VAL A 90 17.58 -17.74 14.33
N SER A 91 16.40 -17.47 13.77
CA SER A 91 15.14 -18.00 14.27
C SER A 91 14.93 -19.46 13.88
N ALA A 92 15.41 -19.85 12.69
CA ALA A 92 15.38 -21.22 12.19
C ALA A 92 16.46 -21.48 11.13
N VAL A 93 16.88 -22.74 11.04
CA VAL A 93 17.65 -23.34 9.92
C VAL A 93 16.93 -24.61 9.53
N TRP A 94 16.70 -24.84 8.23
CA TRP A 94 15.96 -26.00 7.76
C TRP A 94 16.48 -26.50 6.41
N ARG A 95 16.08 -27.71 6.05
CA ARG A 95 16.31 -28.31 4.75
C ARG A 95 14.99 -28.58 4.04
N GLY A 96 14.82 -28.10 2.82
CA GLY A 96 13.63 -28.32 2.01
C GLY A 96 13.47 -27.27 0.90
N PRO A 97 12.27 -27.20 0.30
CA PRO A 97 11.99 -26.28 -0.80
C PRO A 97 12.12 -24.79 -0.46
N GLY A 98 12.08 -24.42 0.83
CA GLY A 98 12.25 -23.05 1.28
C GLY A 98 11.11 -22.59 2.18
N VAL A 99 10.30 -21.65 1.71
CA VAL A 99 9.19 -21.07 2.46
C VAL A 99 7.90 -21.30 1.69
N THR A 100 6.82 -21.64 2.40
CA THR A 100 5.52 -21.79 1.76
C THR A 100 5.13 -20.49 1.07
N PRO A 101 4.56 -20.53 -0.14
CA PRO A 101 4.25 -19.31 -0.88
C PRO A 101 2.95 -18.62 -0.40
N ILE A 102 2.55 -18.87 0.84
CA ILE A 102 1.32 -18.40 1.45
C ILE A 102 1.49 -16.95 1.88
N ALA A 103 0.53 -16.08 1.54
CA ALA A 103 0.51 -14.66 1.92
C ALA A 103 1.74 -13.84 1.46
N LEU A 104 2.50 -14.31 0.45
CA LEU A 104 3.57 -13.55 -0.22
C LEU A 104 3.05 -12.86 -1.48
N ALA A 105 3.35 -11.56 -1.67
CA ALA A 105 2.82 -10.71 -2.74
C ALA A 105 2.53 -11.32 -4.14
N PRO A 106 3.34 -12.24 -4.74
CA PRO A 106 3.02 -12.84 -6.05
C PRO A 106 2.10 -14.05 -6.00
N LYS A 107 2.00 -14.75 -4.85
CA LYS A 107 1.07 -15.89 -4.66
C LYS A 107 0.02 -15.65 -3.58
N SER A 108 -0.01 -14.47 -2.96
CA SER A 108 -0.91 -14.09 -1.86
C SER A 108 -2.39 -13.99 -2.26
N TYR A 109 -2.69 -14.19 -3.54
CA TYR A 109 -4.02 -14.28 -4.11
C TYR A 109 -4.23 -15.59 -4.86
N HIS A 110 -3.55 -16.68 -4.50
CA HIS A 110 -3.91 -18.01 -4.97
C HIS A 110 -4.80 -18.73 -3.94
N PRO A 111 -6.00 -19.17 -4.34
CA PRO A 111 -6.55 -19.15 -5.70
C PRO A 111 -6.86 -17.73 -6.20
N TRP A 112 -6.60 -17.50 -7.50
CA TRP A 112 -6.73 -16.20 -8.17
C TRP A 112 -8.05 -15.53 -7.78
N GLY A 113 -7.98 -14.25 -7.42
CA GLY A 113 -9.15 -13.52 -6.98
C GLY A 113 -9.34 -13.42 -5.45
N LYS A 114 -8.80 -14.35 -4.67
CA LYS A 114 -9.07 -14.32 -3.22
C LYS A 114 -8.11 -13.37 -2.49
N LYS A 115 -8.63 -12.37 -1.77
CA LYS A 115 -7.79 -11.52 -0.89
C LYS A 115 -7.14 -12.35 0.21
N THR A 116 -5.85 -12.11 0.44
CA THR A 116 -5.10 -12.64 1.59
C THR A 116 -5.85 -12.34 2.87
N GLN A 117 -6.03 -13.31 3.77
CA GLN A 117 -6.67 -13.05 5.06
C GLN A 117 -5.76 -12.16 5.93
N GLY A 118 -6.34 -11.20 6.63
CA GLY A 118 -5.66 -10.41 7.64
C GLY A 118 -5.37 -11.21 8.91
N GLY A 119 -4.59 -10.63 9.81
CA GLY A 119 -4.15 -11.32 11.02
C GLY A 119 -2.94 -12.22 10.81
N GLN A 120 -2.73 -13.10 11.79
CA GLN A 120 -1.58 -14.00 11.89
C GLN A 120 -1.92 -15.48 11.67
N SER A 121 -3.11 -15.77 11.12
CA SER A 121 -3.63 -17.13 10.94
C SER A 121 -3.07 -17.84 9.70
N VAL A 122 -2.66 -17.06 8.70
CA VAL A 122 -2.18 -17.54 7.40
C VAL A 122 -0.90 -16.77 7.07
N LEU A 123 0.24 -17.33 7.47
CA LEU A 123 1.58 -16.72 7.34
C LEU A 123 2.48 -17.61 6.45
N PRO A 124 3.56 -17.06 5.87
CA PRO A 124 4.61 -17.87 5.30
C PRO A 124 5.24 -18.77 6.38
N GLU A 125 5.36 -20.06 6.07
CA GLU A 125 5.83 -21.12 6.98
C GLU A 125 7.09 -21.78 6.42
N ILE A 126 7.85 -22.47 7.27
CA ILE A 126 8.96 -23.32 6.83
C ILE A 126 8.41 -24.47 5.98
N ASP A 127 8.93 -24.60 4.76
CA ASP A 127 8.68 -25.76 3.89
C ASP A 127 9.92 -26.66 3.91
N GLY A 128 9.90 -27.65 4.81
CA GLY A 128 10.99 -28.59 5.00
C GLY A 128 11.23 -29.04 6.45
N ASP A 129 12.30 -29.80 6.63
CA ASP A 129 12.73 -30.36 7.90
C ASP A 129 13.60 -29.37 8.68
N LEU A 130 13.17 -29.05 9.90
CA LEU A 130 13.90 -28.16 10.79
C LEU A 130 15.21 -28.80 11.27
N ILE A 131 16.33 -28.08 11.12
CA ILE A 131 17.65 -28.47 11.63
C ILE A 131 17.90 -27.80 13.00
N LEU A 132 17.64 -26.49 13.09
CA LEU A 132 17.79 -25.68 14.30
C LEU A 132 16.62 -24.70 14.43
N SER A 133 16.21 -24.40 15.65
CA SER A 133 15.32 -23.27 15.95
C SER A 133 15.77 -22.48 17.18
N ASN A 134 15.24 -21.26 17.34
CA ASN A 134 15.43 -20.45 18.54
C ASN A 134 14.13 -19.84 19.05
N GLY A 135 14.13 -19.55 20.36
CA GLY A 135 13.05 -18.83 21.02
C GLY A 135 13.18 -17.31 20.86
N ILE A 136 12.18 -16.58 21.34
CA ILE A 136 12.12 -15.11 21.28
C ILE A 136 12.96 -14.51 22.41
N TYR A 137 14.25 -14.35 22.12
CA TYR A 137 15.26 -13.73 22.97
C TYR A 137 16.45 -13.30 22.09
N PRO A 138 17.34 -12.41 22.56
CA PRO A 138 18.49 -11.96 21.77
C PRO A 138 19.39 -13.14 21.39
N GLY A 139 19.78 -13.22 20.12
CA GLY A 139 20.70 -14.26 19.64
C GLY A 139 22.11 -14.03 20.19
N TRP A 140 22.50 -12.76 20.27
CA TRP A 140 23.71 -12.31 20.94
C TRP A 140 23.43 -11.73 22.32
N GLN A 141 24.26 -12.11 23.28
CA GLN A 141 24.11 -11.75 24.69
C GLN A 141 25.48 -11.41 25.28
N SER A 142 25.50 -10.65 26.37
CA SER A 142 26.71 -10.35 27.13
C SER A 142 26.66 -11.01 28.50
N GLY A 143 27.82 -11.44 29.02
CA GLY A 143 27.93 -12.06 30.34
C GLY A 143 27.77 -13.57 30.33
N GLU A 144 27.94 -14.19 31.50
CA GLU A 144 28.02 -15.65 31.63
C GLU A 144 26.67 -16.34 31.73
N ARG A 145 25.61 -15.65 32.14
CA ARG A 145 24.27 -16.24 32.28
C ARG A 145 23.43 -16.00 31.02
N LEU A 146 22.86 -17.06 30.46
CA LEU A 146 21.89 -16.97 29.38
C LEU A 146 20.61 -16.26 29.84
N GLN A 147 20.16 -15.30 29.03
CA GLN A 147 18.89 -14.61 29.14
C GLN A 147 17.95 -15.16 28.07
N LEU A 148 16.89 -15.86 28.50
CA LEU A 148 15.94 -16.54 27.61
C LEU A 148 14.58 -15.82 27.56
N SER A 149 14.58 -14.52 27.83
CA SER A 149 13.42 -13.64 27.76
C SER A 149 13.64 -12.56 26.71
N ASP A 150 12.56 -12.08 26.10
CA ASP A 150 12.58 -10.91 25.23
C ASP A 150 12.77 -9.62 26.07
N PRO A 151 13.90 -8.88 25.93
CA PRO A 151 14.16 -7.68 26.72
C PRO A 151 13.43 -6.44 26.19
N ARG A 152 12.81 -6.53 25.00
CA ARG A 152 12.14 -5.40 24.36
C ARG A 152 10.82 -5.13 25.07
N SER A 153 10.48 -3.84 25.23
CA SER A 153 9.22 -3.42 25.84
C SER A 153 8.03 -4.11 25.16
N PRO A 154 7.03 -4.61 25.91
CA PRO A 154 5.88 -5.27 25.33
C PRO A 154 5.07 -4.33 24.43
N ALA A 155 4.32 -4.90 23.49
CA ALA A 155 3.28 -4.18 22.76
C ALA A 155 1.98 -4.12 23.59
N PRO A 156 0.95 -3.37 23.16
CA PRO A 156 -0.35 -3.36 23.83
C PRO A 156 -0.94 -4.77 24.03
N SER A 157 -0.91 -5.63 23.00
CA SER A 157 -1.10 -7.07 23.17
C SER A 157 0.17 -7.71 23.74
N GLN A 158 0.07 -8.42 24.88
CA GLN A 158 1.25 -9.00 25.54
C GLN A 158 1.91 -10.11 24.71
N GLU A 159 1.09 -10.87 23.99
CA GLU A 159 1.47 -11.95 23.09
C GLU A 159 2.10 -11.49 21.77
N GLU A 160 2.03 -10.20 21.45
CA GLU A 160 2.63 -9.65 20.23
C GLU A 160 4.16 -9.61 20.33
N VAL A 161 4.82 -10.11 19.28
CA VAL A 161 6.27 -10.34 19.23
C VAL A 161 7.00 -9.31 18.37
N GLY A 162 6.27 -8.59 17.52
CA GLY A 162 6.66 -7.47 16.66
C GLY A 162 6.94 -6.19 17.42
N ARG A 163 7.88 -6.23 18.36
CA ARG A 163 8.14 -5.17 19.33
C ARG A 163 9.12 -4.09 18.86
N GLY A 164 9.70 -4.25 17.67
CA GLY A 164 10.81 -3.44 17.15
C GLY A 164 12.17 -4.00 17.57
N PRO A 165 13.27 -3.28 17.31
CA PRO A 165 14.63 -3.76 17.55
C PRO A 165 15.00 -3.81 19.03
N LEU A 166 16.11 -4.49 19.30
CA LEU A 166 16.88 -4.30 20.53
C LEU A 166 17.30 -2.84 20.71
N SER A 167 17.62 -2.46 21.96
CA SER A 167 18.24 -1.16 22.21
C SER A 167 19.62 -1.09 21.54
N ASP A 168 20.03 0.10 21.08
CA ASP A 168 21.35 0.34 20.47
C ASP A 168 22.51 -0.12 21.37
N SER A 169 22.32 -0.10 22.69
CA SER A 169 23.32 -0.58 23.66
C SER A 169 23.53 -2.10 23.64
N GLN A 170 22.54 -2.87 23.17
CA GLN A 170 22.59 -4.32 23.06
C GLN A 170 23.07 -4.75 21.68
N GLY A 171 22.51 -4.15 20.63
CA GLY A 171 22.93 -4.39 19.26
C GLY A 171 21.94 -3.87 18.23
N ARG A 172 22.39 -3.78 16.98
CA ARG A 172 21.59 -3.29 15.85
C ARG A 172 22.03 -3.94 14.54
N PHE A 173 21.06 -4.34 13.71
CA PHE A 173 21.34 -4.78 12.34
C PHE A 173 21.79 -3.61 11.45
N GLN A 174 22.80 -3.80 10.61
CA GLN A 174 23.36 -2.73 9.78
C GLN A 174 23.07 -2.94 8.30
N ALA A 175 23.46 -4.07 7.73
CA ALA A 175 23.38 -4.25 6.28
C ALA A 175 23.38 -5.71 5.84
N ILE A 176 22.87 -5.91 4.62
CA ILE A 176 23.12 -7.09 3.79
C ILE A 176 24.06 -6.64 2.67
N GLN A 177 25.25 -7.24 2.60
CA GLN A 177 26.19 -7.04 1.50
C GLN A 177 26.11 -8.26 0.58
N LEU A 178 25.69 -8.05 -0.67
CA LEU A 178 25.84 -9.04 -1.73
C LEU A 178 27.33 -9.15 -2.07
N ILE A 179 27.80 -10.39 -2.22
CA ILE A 179 29.17 -10.70 -2.59
C ILE A 179 29.15 -11.75 -3.72
N GLU A 180 30.32 -11.98 -4.34
CA GLU A 180 30.49 -12.94 -5.45
C GLU A 180 29.85 -14.31 -5.16
N ASP A 181 29.99 -14.83 -3.94
CA ASP A 181 29.51 -16.16 -3.53
C ASP A 181 28.45 -16.10 -2.41
N GLY A 182 27.48 -15.18 -2.49
CA GLY A 182 26.33 -15.13 -1.57
C GLY A 182 26.15 -13.79 -0.87
N VAL A 183 25.94 -13.80 0.46
CA VAL A 183 25.76 -12.57 1.26
C VAL A 183 26.57 -12.57 2.55
N VAL A 184 26.96 -11.37 2.99
CA VAL A 184 27.45 -11.09 4.32
C VAL A 184 26.41 -10.24 5.06
N LEU A 185 25.99 -10.71 6.22
CA LEU A 185 25.20 -9.93 7.16
C LEU A 185 26.14 -9.12 8.06
N GLU A 186 25.88 -7.82 8.18
CA GLU A 186 26.61 -6.92 9.07
C GLU A 186 25.69 -6.40 10.17
N TYR A 187 26.14 -6.47 11.42
CA TYR A 187 25.40 -5.95 12.55
C TYR A 187 26.34 -5.62 13.72
N ILE A 188 25.87 -4.81 14.67
CA ILE A 188 26.61 -4.42 15.86
C ILE A 188 26.06 -5.18 17.05
N VAL A 189 26.94 -5.74 17.88
CA VAL A 189 26.61 -6.33 19.18
C VAL A 189 27.44 -5.62 20.23
N ARG A 190 26.78 -4.94 21.18
CA ARG A 190 27.44 -3.98 22.08
C ARG A 190 28.23 -2.94 21.29
N SER A 191 29.56 -3.04 21.28
CA SER A 191 30.45 -2.17 20.51
C SER A 191 31.17 -2.91 19.37
N ALA A 192 30.98 -4.22 19.24
CA ALA A 192 31.69 -5.04 18.27
C ALA A 192 30.86 -5.14 16.98
N ILE A 193 31.52 -4.86 15.85
CA ILE A 193 30.96 -5.16 14.52
C ILE A 193 31.08 -6.66 14.31
N VAL A 194 29.98 -7.29 13.93
CA VAL A 194 29.91 -8.69 13.54
C VAL A 194 29.62 -8.75 12.05
N ARG A 195 30.42 -9.54 11.34
CA ARG A 195 30.17 -9.97 9.98
C ARG A 195 29.94 -11.47 9.96
N GLU A 196 28.92 -11.87 9.23
CA GLU A 196 28.47 -13.25 9.21
C GLU A 196 28.10 -13.68 7.80
N GLN A 197 28.69 -14.80 7.35
CA GLN A 197 28.34 -15.45 6.08
C GLN A 197 27.79 -16.85 6.36
N TRP A 198 26.74 -17.20 5.62
CA TRP A 198 26.18 -18.54 5.60
C TRP A 198 26.36 -19.17 4.23
N GLU A 199 26.61 -20.47 4.23
CA GLU A 199 26.61 -21.30 3.03
C GLU A 199 26.27 -22.73 3.41
N SER A 200 26.09 -23.59 2.41
CA SER A 200 26.05 -25.02 2.62
C SER A 200 27.00 -25.73 1.66
N SER A 201 27.54 -26.86 2.12
CA SER A 201 28.39 -27.70 1.30
C SER A 201 27.98 -29.16 1.40
N LEU A 202 28.25 -29.94 0.36
CA LEU A 202 28.03 -31.39 0.40
C LEU A 202 29.29 -32.10 0.91
N ARG A 203 29.11 -32.97 1.91
CA ARG A 203 30.13 -33.93 2.35
C ARG A 203 29.51 -35.31 2.37
N SER A 204 30.08 -36.23 1.59
CA SER A 204 29.53 -37.59 1.43
C SER A 204 28.04 -37.60 1.05
N GLY A 205 27.62 -36.63 0.21
CA GLY A 205 26.23 -36.49 -0.24
C GLY A 205 25.25 -35.90 0.79
N GLN A 206 25.71 -35.53 1.99
CA GLN A 206 24.89 -34.86 3.00
C GLN A 206 25.23 -33.36 3.07
N PRO A 207 24.23 -32.47 3.13
CA PRO A 207 24.47 -31.05 3.29
C PRO A 207 24.96 -30.75 4.70
N ILE A 208 25.93 -29.84 4.77
CA ILE A 208 26.43 -29.24 6.00
C ILE A 208 26.23 -27.74 5.86
N VAL A 209 25.47 -27.17 6.78
CA VAL A 209 25.31 -25.73 6.88
C VAL A 209 26.53 -25.17 7.59
N GLU A 210 27.17 -24.18 6.98
CA GLU A 210 28.36 -23.52 7.47
C GLU A 210 28.03 -22.08 7.84
N ARG A 211 28.52 -21.65 9.01
CA ARG A 211 28.34 -20.29 9.49
C ARG A 211 29.70 -19.72 9.85
N HIS A 212 30.17 -18.73 9.09
CA HIS A 212 31.47 -18.08 9.29
C HIS A 212 31.25 -16.73 9.95
N LEU A 213 31.89 -16.49 11.10
CA LEU A 213 31.76 -15.23 11.83
C LEU A 213 33.11 -14.53 12.00
N GLU A 214 33.12 -13.24 11.73
CA GLU A 214 34.18 -12.30 12.11
C GLU A 214 33.60 -11.28 13.09
N ILE A 215 34.20 -11.21 14.28
CA ILE A 215 33.78 -10.30 15.36
C ILE A 215 34.92 -9.33 15.59
N GLY A 216 34.64 -8.03 15.48
CA GLY A 216 35.59 -6.98 15.82
C GLY A 216 36.03 -7.02 17.29
N PRO A 217 37.06 -6.24 17.66
CA PRO A 217 37.49 -6.12 19.05
C PRO A 217 36.31 -5.82 20.01
N SER A 218 36.29 -6.50 21.15
CA SER A 218 35.27 -6.34 22.18
C SER A 218 35.92 -6.36 23.57
N GLY A 219 35.64 -5.35 24.38
CA GLY A 219 36.04 -5.32 25.79
C GLY A 219 35.21 -6.26 26.69
N GLN A 220 34.18 -6.90 26.15
CA GLN A 220 33.25 -7.75 26.90
C GLN A 220 33.20 -9.15 26.31
N SER A 221 32.99 -10.15 27.19
CA SER A 221 32.66 -11.50 26.76
C SER A 221 31.24 -11.55 26.19
N LEU A 222 31.12 -12.11 24.99
CA LEU A 222 29.87 -12.26 24.25
C LEU A 222 29.46 -13.73 24.20
N SER A 223 28.17 -13.97 24.07
CA SER A 223 27.58 -15.29 23.91
C SER A 223 26.62 -15.29 22.75
N LEU A 224 26.72 -16.29 21.89
CA LEU A 224 25.82 -16.50 20.75
C LEU A 224 25.01 -17.76 21.00
N VAL A 225 23.69 -17.64 21.05
CA VAL A 225 22.79 -18.78 21.06
C VAL A 225 22.65 -19.29 19.63
N ALA A 226 23.40 -20.33 19.29
CA ALA A 226 23.44 -20.88 17.93
C ALA A 226 22.12 -21.57 17.54
N GLY A 227 21.42 -22.16 18.51
CA GLY A 227 20.11 -22.78 18.29
C GLY A 227 19.82 -23.91 19.27
N ILE A 228 18.59 -24.42 19.17
CA ILE A 228 18.09 -25.62 19.81
C ILE A 228 17.94 -26.69 18.74
N SER A 229 18.47 -27.87 19.00
CA SER A 229 18.19 -29.05 18.21
C SER A 229 18.14 -30.29 19.08
N ASN A 230 17.24 -31.20 18.74
CA ASN A 230 17.15 -32.53 19.33
C ASN A 230 18.13 -33.50 18.65
N ASP A 231 18.31 -33.35 17.33
CA ASP A 231 19.00 -34.35 16.50
C ASP A 231 20.23 -33.79 15.76
N ALA A 232 20.35 -32.47 15.58
CA ALA A 232 21.47 -31.86 14.87
C ALA A 232 22.71 -31.72 15.77
N GLY A 233 23.87 -32.09 15.21
CA GLY A 233 25.18 -31.79 15.77
C GLY A 233 25.69 -30.43 15.28
N ILE A 234 26.46 -29.76 16.14
CA ILE A 234 27.19 -28.54 15.80
C ILE A 234 28.64 -28.73 16.22
N THR A 235 29.58 -28.39 15.34
CA THR A 235 31.00 -28.28 15.68
C THR A 235 31.48 -26.86 15.47
N LEU A 236 32.46 -26.45 16.30
CA LEU A 236 33.11 -25.15 16.20
C LEU A 236 34.59 -25.34 15.86
N THR A 237 35.06 -24.51 14.93
CA THR A 237 36.49 -24.34 14.64
C THR A 237 36.88 -22.90 14.92
N ALA A 238 37.71 -22.69 15.95
CA ALA A 238 38.29 -21.40 16.27
C ALA A 238 39.49 -21.11 15.35
N GLY A 239 39.62 -19.88 14.86
CA GLY A 239 40.83 -19.46 14.13
C GLY A 239 42.00 -19.21 15.10
N ASP A 240 43.21 -19.02 14.56
CA ASP A 240 44.47 -18.99 15.33
C ASP A 240 44.49 -18.01 16.53
N ARG A 241 43.69 -16.94 16.49
CA ARG A 241 43.58 -15.92 17.55
C ARG A 241 42.28 -15.96 18.33
N SER A 242 41.38 -16.88 17.96
CA SER A 242 40.06 -17.01 18.57
C SER A 242 40.11 -17.94 19.77
N ARG A 243 39.45 -17.52 20.85
CA ARG A 243 39.20 -18.35 22.04
C ARG A 243 37.73 -18.74 22.14
N ALA A 244 37.01 -18.72 21.01
CA ALA A 244 35.61 -19.10 20.99
C ALA A 244 35.43 -20.57 21.34
N THR A 245 34.47 -20.88 22.21
CA THR A 245 34.17 -22.26 22.64
C THR A 245 32.70 -22.57 22.46
N LEU A 246 32.38 -23.80 22.07
CA LEU A 246 31.00 -24.29 21.93
C LEU A 246 30.64 -25.20 23.11
N SER A 247 29.49 -24.95 23.73
CA SER A 247 28.92 -25.75 24.82
C SER A 247 27.42 -26.00 24.57
N LYS A 248 26.86 -27.02 25.23
CA LYS A 248 25.41 -27.22 25.32
C LYS A 248 24.94 -26.80 26.71
N GLU A 249 24.14 -25.75 26.77
CA GLU A 249 23.68 -25.12 28.02
C GLU A 249 22.14 -25.00 27.98
N GLN A 250 21.44 -25.53 28.98
CA GLN A 250 19.96 -25.51 29.02
C GLN A 250 19.32 -25.96 27.67
N SER A 251 19.83 -27.07 27.12
CA SER A 251 19.43 -27.65 25.83
C SER A 251 19.70 -26.79 24.58
N ARG A 252 20.51 -25.72 24.69
CA ARG A 252 20.90 -24.83 23.59
C ARG A 252 22.37 -24.98 23.27
N TRP A 253 22.72 -24.92 21.99
CA TRP A 253 24.09 -24.73 21.57
C TRP A 253 24.49 -23.27 21.75
N VAL A 254 25.57 -23.04 22.50
CA VAL A 254 26.03 -21.70 22.86
C VAL A 254 27.51 -21.57 22.50
N VAL A 255 27.84 -20.52 21.75
CA VAL A 255 29.22 -20.12 21.52
C VAL A 255 29.58 -19.03 22.51
N ARG A 256 30.61 -19.25 23.32
CA ARG A 256 31.19 -18.24 24.21
C ARG A 256 32.39 -17.61 23.52
N VAL A 257 32.40 -16.29 23.41
CA VAL A 257 33.46 -15.50 22.78
C VAL A 257 34.04 -14.58 23.87
N PRO A 258 35.24 -14.89 24.40
CA PRO A 258 35.89 -14.04 25.39
C PRO A 258 36.19 -12.64 24.86
N ALA A 259 36.29 -11.66 25.76
CA ALA A 259 36.78 -10.32 25.42
C ALA A 259 38.14 -10.40 24.72
N SER A 260 38.34 -9.58 23.69
CA SER A 260 39.55 -9.56 22.86
C SER A 260 39.81 -8.16 22.32
N GLN A 261 41.08 -7.75 22.33
CA GLN A 261 41.54 -6.50 21.72
C GLN A 261 41.76 -6.62 20.21
N THR A 262 41.69 -7.84 19.66
CA THR A 262 41.80 -8.10 18.22
C THR A 262 40.55 -8.80 17.70
N ALA A 263 40.29 -8.66 16.40
CA ALA A 263 39.21 -9.39 15.75
C ALA A 263 39.31 -10.91 15.97
N THR A 264 38.17 -11.54 16.18
CA THR A 264 38.02 -12.97 16.47
C THR A 264 37.26 -13.63 15.32
N ARG A 265 37.73 -14.79 14.87
CA ARG A 265 37.10 -15.57 13.81
C ARG A 265 36.82 -16.99 14.25
N PHE A 266 35.65 -17.51 13.90
CA PHE A 266 35.33 -18.92 14.05
C PHE A 266 34.28 -19.34 13.03
N ALA A 267 34.22 -20.64 12.76
CA ALA A 267 33.21 -21.25 11.90
C ALA A 267 32.41 -22.28 12.70
N LEU A 268 31.12 -22.38 12.41
CA LEU A 268 30.26 -23.47 12.84
C LEU A 268 29.93 -24.36 11.65
N ALA A 269 29.97 -25.66 11.86
CA ALA A 269 29.41 -26.65 10.94
C ALA A 269 28.20 -27.30 11.61
N ILE A 270 27.08 -27.36 10.89
CA ILE A 270 25.77 -27.77 11.40
C ILE A 270 25.22 -28.83 10.45
N SER A 271 24.82 -29.99 10.98
CA SER A 271 24.08 -30.99 10.21
C SER A 271 23.22 -31.87 11.11
N LEU A 272 22.33 -32.66 10.52
CA LEU A 272 21.56 -33.69 11.23
C LEU A 272 22.43 -34.85 11.74
N ALA A 273 23.73 -34.88 11.42
CA ALA A 273 24.67 -35.83 12.03
C ALA A 273 25.15 -35.30 13.38
N SER A 274 25.40 -36.19 14.34
CA SER A 274 25.81 -35.83 15.71
C SER A 274 27.15 -35.09 15.80
N ASN A 275 28.04 -35.24 14.82
CA ASN A 275 29.36 -34.61 14.80
C ASN A 275 29.76 -34.18 13.37
N PRO A 276 29.23 -33.06 12.85
CA PRO A 276 29.58 -32.59 11.52
C PRO A 276 31.09 -32.30 11.41
N PRO A 277 31.73 -32.59 10.26
CA PRO A 277 33.13 -32.29 10.06
C PRO A 277 33.42 -30.80 10.27
N LYS A 278 34.54 -30.53 10.91
CA LYS A 278 35.02 -29.17 11.17
C LYS A 278 35.39 -28.48 9.86
N ASN A 279 34.97 -27.23 9.73
CA ASN A 279 35.38 -26.35 8.63
C ASN A 279 36.27 -25.23 9.18
N PRO A 280 37.39 -24.89 8.53
CA PRO A 280 38.26 -23.82 8.99
C PRO A 280 37.57 -22.45 8.82
N PRO A 281 37.69 -21.53 9.80
CA PRO A 281 37.20 -20.17 9.61
C PRO A 281 38.01 -19.45 8.55
N ARG A 282 37.32 -18.67 7.72
CA ARG A 282 37.93 -17.80 6.70
C ARG A 282 37.74 -16.32 7.02
N GLN A 283 38.58 -15.49 6.41
CA GLN A 283 38.32 -14.07 6.32
C GLN A 283 37.18 -13.84 5.33
N LEU A 284 36.21 -13.02 5.71
CA LEU A 284 35.09 -12.66 4.84
C LEU A 284 35.54 -11.56 3.87
N THR A 285 35.31 -11.78 2.58
CA THR A 285 35.63 -10.82 1.51
C THR A 285 34.34 -10.10 1.12
N LEU A 286 34.37 -8.77 1.08
CA LEU A 286 33.23 -7.93 0.69
C LEU A 286 33.27 -7.53 -0.79
N LYS A 287 33.82 -8.41 -1.64
CA LYS A 287 33.96 -8.12 -3.08
C LYS A 287 32.56 -8.19 -3.70
N PRO A 288 32.10 -7.11 -4.35
CA PRO A 288 30.82 -7.12 -5.03
C PRO A 288 30.73 -8.23 -6.07
N PRO A 289 29.54 -8.79 -6.27
CA PRO A 289 29.26 -9.80 -7.28
C PRO A 289 29.36 -9.23 -8.70
N PRO A 290 29.59 -10.06 -9.73
CA PRO A 290 29.40 -9.62 -11.10
C PRO A 290 27.94 -9.22 -11.35
N LEU A 291 27.75 -8.41 -12.40
CA LEU A 291 26.43 -7.97 -12.88
C LEU A 291 25.49 -9.17 -13.10
N ARG A 292 24.33 -9.19 -12.42
CA ARG A 292 23.36 -10.31 -12.47
C ARG A 292 22.32 -10.15 -13.56
N TRP A 293 21.95 -8.91 -13.85
CA TRP A 293 20.89 -8.53 -14.76
C TRP A 293 21.47 -7.63 -15.86
N PRO A 294 22.31 -8.19 -16.76
CA PRO A 294 22.96 -7.44 -17.83
C PRO A 294 21.96 -6.89 -18.86
N GLU A 295 20.80 -7.52 -19.00
CA GLU A 295 19.79 -7.11 -19.97
C GLU A 295 19.11 -5.79 -19.60
N LYS A 296 18.80 -4.99 -20.62
CA LYS A 296 17.90 -3.85 -20.50
C LYS A 296 16.62 -4.15 -21.27
N VAL A 297 15.48 -3.77 -20.72
CA VAL A 297 14.18 -3.91 -21.41
C VAL A 297 13.81 -2.54 -21.97
N THR A 298 13.37 -2.51 -23.23
CA THR A 298 12.90 -1.28 -23.87
C THR A 298 11.40 -1.37 -24.08
N THR A 299 10.68 -0.34 -23.66
CA THR A 299 9.24 -0.16 -23.93
C THR A 299 9.00 1.22 -24.54
N ARG A 300 7.73 1.59 -24.67
CA ARG A 300 7.28 2.88 -25.18
C ARG A 300 6.07 3.37 -24.39
N GLY A 301 5.68 4.62 -24.59
CA GLY A 301 4.42 5.15 -24.14
C GLY A 301 3.58 5.66 -25.32
N ARG A 302 2.37 6.12 -24.99
CA ARG A 302 1.40 6.71 -25.91
C ARG A 302 0.98 8.05 -25.34
N LEU A 303 1.28 9.11 -26.09
CA LEU A 303 0.77 10.44 -25.75
C LEU A 303 -0.74 10.50 -25.98
N SER A 304 -1.46 11.14 -25.07
CA SER A 304 -2.87 11.43 -25.30
C SER A 304 -3.04 12.55 -26.34
N ASN A 305 -4.03 12.34 -27.23
CA ASN A 305 -4.45 13.31 -28.25
C ASN A 305 -5.67 14.15 -27.79
N ALA A 306 -6.09 14.03 -26.53
CA ALA A 306 -7.19 14.82 -25.99
C ALA A 306 -6.84 16.31 -25.98
N ASP A 307 -7.86 17.16 -26.16
CA ASP A 307 -7.69 18.60 -26.32
C ASP A 307 -7.78 19.39 -24.99
N ASN A 308 -7.51 18.74 -23.86
CA ASN A 308 -7.67 19.32 -22.52
C ASN A 308 -6.37 19.97 -21.99
N ALA A 309 -6.48 20.81 -20.96
CA ALA A 309 -5.34 21.38 -20.24
C ALA A 309 -4.45 20.30 -19.61
N TYR A 310 -5.08 19.30 -18.99
CA TYR A 310 -4.41 18.14 -18.42
C TYR A 310 -4.82 16.87 -19.16
N VAL A 311 -3.84 16.14 -19.66
CA VAL A 311 -4.04 14.88 -20.37
C VAL A 311 -3.21 13.77 -19.74
N VAL A 312 -3.66 12.52 -19.86
CA VAL A 312 -2.96 11.36 -19.30
C VAL A 312 -2.30 10.58 -20.43
N ASP A 313 -0.97 10.60 -20.46
CA ASP A 313 -0.17 9.72 -21.32
C ASP A 313 -0.02 8.35 -20.64
N ASP A 314 -0.03 7.29 -21.44
CA ASP A 314 0.06 5.90 -20.97
C ASP A 314 1.45 5.32 -21.24
N ILE A 315 2.07 4.70 -20.24
CA ILE A 315 3.44 4.17 -20.33
C ILE A 315 3.42 2.65 -20.19
N ASP A 316 4.02 1.95 -21.16
CA ASP A 316 4.11 0.49 -21.13
C ASP A 316 5.14 0.04 -20.08
N LEU A 317 4.70 -0.81 -19.16
CA LEU A 317 5.57 -1.48 -18.19
C LEU A 317 6.37 -2.63 -18.86
N PRO A 318 7.56 -3.00 -18.35
CA PRO A 318 8.40 -4.06 -18.91
C PRO A 318 7.88 -5.47 -18.53
N HIS A 319 6.61 -5.77 -18.82
CA HIS A 319 6.00 -7.08 -18.55
C HIS A 319 6.67 -8.22 -19.31
N ASN A 320 7.10 -7.97 -20.55
CA ASN A 320 7.92 -8.92 -21.29
C ASN A 320 9.39 -8.71 -20.95
N ASN A 321 9.83 -9.25 -19.81
CA ASN A 321 11.22 -9.19 -19.34
C ASN A 321 11.87 -10.58 -19.25
N PRO A 322 13.20 -10.70 -19.42
CA PRO A 322 13.91 -11.99 -19.41
C PRO A 322 13.73 -12.80 -18.12
N TRP A 323 13.50 -12.13 -17.00
CA TRP A 323 13.37 -12.74 -15.67
C TRP A 323 11.94 -13.19 -15.35
N ARG A 324 10.98 -12.94 -16.25
CA ARG A 324 9.54 -13.20 -16.06
C ARG A 324 9.02 -12.65 -14.73
N ARG A 325 9.56 -11.51 -14.28
CA ARG A 325 9.07 -10.81 -13.08
C ARG A 325 7.75 -10.10 -13.39
N ASN A 326 6.82 -10.18 -12.45
CA ASN A 326 5.59 -9.39 -12.51
C ASN A 326 5.88 -7.97 -12.04
N VAL A 327 5.65 -6.97 -12.90
CA VAL A 327 6.00 -5.58 -12.62
C VAL A 327 4.75 -4.84 -12.13
N ARG A 328 4.60 -4.78 -10.80
CA ARG A 328 3.51 -4.09 -10.11
C ARG A 328 4.09 -2.96 -9.26
N PRO A 329 4.36 -1.78 -9.87
CA PRO A 329 5.00 -0.69 -9.17
C PRO A 329 4.03 -0.02 -8.18
N GLY A 330 4.45 0.11 -6.93
CA GLY A 330 3.70 0.85 -5.92
C GLY A 330 3.90 2.36 -6.03
N ASP A 331 5.08 2.81 -6.44
CA ASP A 331 5.45 4.23 -6.48
C ASP A 331 6.36 4.53 -7.67
N ILE A 332 6.52 5.81 -7.96
CA ILE A 332 7.57 6.34 -8.82
C ILE A 332 8.13 7.61 -8.18
N GLN A 333 9.44 7.62 -7.91
CA GLN A 333 10.19 8.79 -7.49
C GLN A 333 11.35 9.02 -8.46
N PHE A 334 11.95 10.22 -8.46
CA PHE A 334 12.96 10.57 -9.46
C PHE A 334 14.32 10.90 -8.82
N LEU A 335 15.37 10.36 -9.42
CA LEU A 335 16.73 10.85 -9.23
C LEU A 335 16.89 12.23 -9.89
N PRO A 336 17.92 13.03 -9.52
CA PRO A 336 18.13 14.37 -10.07
C PRO A 336 18.27 14.43 -11.61
N ASP A 337 18.68 13.34 -12.23
CA ASP A 337 18.84 13.19 -13.68
C ASP A 337 17.55 12.78 -14.41
N GLY A 338 16.41 12.72 -13.72
CA GLY A 338 15.13 12.31 -14.30
C GLY A 338 14.93 10.80 -14.42
N THR A 339 15.86 9.97 -13.93
CA THR A 339 15.66 8.53 -13.84
C THR A 339 14.58 8.21 -12.81
N GLY A 340 13.51 7.54 -13.25
CA GLY A 340 12.44 7.05 -12.38
C GLY A 340 12.88 5.81 -11.60
N VAL A 341 12.57 5.76 -10.31
CA VAL A 341 12.81 4.65 -9.37
C VAL A 341 11.47 4.07 -8.97
N LEU A 342 11.23 2.80 -9.29
CA LEU A 342 9.95 2.12 -9.12
C LEU A 342 10.10 0.88 -8.24
N PRO A 343 9.71 0.94 -6.95
CA PRO A 343 9.57 -0.25 -6.13
C PRO A 343 8.35 -1.06 -6.58
N THR A 344 8.49 -2.37 -6.68
CA THR A 344 7.36 -3.27 -6.91
C THR A 344 6.94 -3.91 -5.59
N ILE A 345 5.64 -4.15 -5.40
CA ILE A 345 5.20 -5.03 -4.30
C ILE A 345 5.86 -6.40 -4.41
N ASP A 346 6.34 -6.72 -5.61
CA ASP A 346 7.14 -7.89 -5.90
C ASP A 346 8.60 -7.85 -5.36
N GLY A 347 8.95 -6.93 -4.47
CA GLY A 347 10.24 -6.95 -3.78
C GLY A 347 11.41 -6.46 -4.64
N ASP A 348 11.14 -5.95 -5.84
CA ASP A 348 12.12 -5.43 -6.78
C ASP A 348 12.17 -3.90 -6.76
N ILE A 349 13.29 -3.33 -7.21
CA ILE A 349 13.38 -1.94 -7.64
C ILE A 349 13.81 -1.90 -9.10
N TRP A 350 13.06 -1.14 -9.91
CA TRP A 350 13.37 -0.88 -11.31
C TRP A 350 13.76 0.58 -11.52
N LEU A 351 14.75 0.81 -12.38
CA LEU A 351 15.12 2.12 -12.88
C LEU A 351 14.58 2.31 -14.30
N ALA A 352 13.98 3.48 -14.57
CA ALA A 352 13.39 3.82 -15.87
C ALA A 352 13.95 5.16 -16.37
N SER A 353 14.48 5.18 -17.59
CA SER A 353 15.01 6.38 -18.25
C SER A 353 14.28 6.64 -19.58
N GLY A 354 14.30 7.89 -20.05
CA GLY A 354 13.58 8.32 -21.26
C GLY A 354 12.11 8.67 -21.02
N LEU A 355 11.75 9.01 -19.78
CA LEU A 355 10.37 9.35 -19.40
C LEU A 355 10.00 10.79 -19.79
N ASP A 356 10.95 11.71 -19.83
CA ASP A 356 10.81 13.18 -19.94
C ASP A 356 10.56 13.70 -21.37
N GLY A 357 10.16 12.84 -22.31
CA GLY A 357 10.06 13.17 -23.73
C GLY A 357 8.76 12.73 -24.40
N ASP A 358 8.89 12.29 -25.67
CA ASP A 358 7.81 11.79 -26.51
C ASP A 358 7.40 10.34 -26.22
N LEU A 359 8.05 9.71 -25.23
CA LEU A 359 7.85 8.34 -24.78
C LEU A 359 8.09 7.28 -25.88
N LYS A 360 8.79 7.58 -26.98
CA LYS A 360 9.05 6.58 -28.03
C LYS A 360 9.98 5.46 -27.59
N GLU A 361 10.91 5.75 -26.69
CA GLU A 361 11.88 4.78 -26.17
C GLU A 361 12.07 4.99 -24.65
N ILE A 362 11.64 4.00 -23.88
CA ILE A 362 11.78 3.97 -22.42
C ILE A 362 12.64 2.78 -22.07
N ARG A 363 13.75 3.00 -21.36
CA ARG A 363 14.71 1.94 -21.01
C ARG A 363 14.61 1.61 -19.53
N TRP A 364 14.42 0.33 -19.26
CA TRP A 364 14.26 -0.25 -17.94
C TRP A 364 15.46 -1.09 -17.56
N LYS A 365 15.94 -0.92 -16.34
CA LYS A 365 16.96 -1.76 -15.72
C LYS A 365 16.49 -2.22 -14.35
N ARG A 366 16.65 -3.51 -14.05
CA ARG A 366 16.42 -4.05 -12.71
C ARG A 366 17.60 -3.67 -11.82
N PHE A 367 17.31 -3.14 -10.63
CA PHE A 367 18.33 -2.53 -9.77
C PHE A 367 18.50 -3.27 -8.44
N ALA A 368 17.42 -3.71 -7.81
CA ALA A 368 17.48 -4.47 -6.56
C ALA A 368 16.38 -5.54 -6.51
N SER A 369 16.55 -6.53 -5.63
CA SER A 369 15.56 -7.59 -5.31
C SER A 369 15.67 -7.97 -3.83
N GLY A 370 14.74 -8.79 -3.33
CA GLY A 370 14.76 -9.36 -1.98
C GLY A 370 14.07 -8.53 -0.89
N LEU A 371 13.37 -7.45 -1.26
CA LEU A 371 12.61 -6.62 -0.31
C LEU A 371 11.26 -7.24 0.07
N HIS A 372 10.75 -6.89 1.25
CA HIS A 372 9.53 -7.46 1.81
C HIS A 372 8.30 -6.59 1.53
N GLU A 373 7.71 -6.80 0.35
CA GLU A 373 6.51 -6.07 -0.12
C GLU A 373 6.66 -4.55 -0.02
N PRO A 374 7.71 -3.95 -0.60
CA PRO A 374 7.88 -2.51 -0.58
C PRO A 374 6.77 -1.85 -1.41
N MET A 375 6.19 -0.79 -0.87
CA MET A 375 5.13 -0.03 -1.57
C MET A 375 5.66 1.30 -2.10
N THR A 376 6.61 1.92 -1.40
CA THR A 376 7.08 3.28 -1.69
C THR A 376 8.59 3.42 -1.48
N VAL A 377 9.16 4.41 -2.17
CA VAL A 377 10.55 4.86 -1.97
C VAL A 377 10.56 6.35 -1.69
N ALA A 378 11.64 6.85 -1.10
CA ALA A 378 11.95 8.27 -1.01
C ALA A 378 13.38 8.50 -1.52
N ILE A 379 13.60 9.65 -2.16
CA ILE A 379 14.92 10.08 -2.61
C ILE A 379 15.43 11.17 -1.67
N ARG A 380 16.63 11.01 -1.14
CA ARG A 380 17.33 12.01 -0.32
C ARG A 380 18.76 12.09 -0.81
N ASP A 381 19.19 13.28 -1.22
CA ASP A 381 20.56 13.54 -1.73
C ASP A 381 20.97 12.62 -2.89
N GLY A 382 20.00 12.26 -3.76
CA GLY A 382 20.23 11.34 -4.88
C GLY A 382 20.30 9.86 -4.50
N GLU A 383 20.09 9.51 -3.24
CA GLU A 383 20.11 8.14 -2.75
C GLU A 383 18.70 7.56 -2.58
N ILE A 384 18.56 6.25 -2.76
CA ILE A 384 17.28 5.52 -2.74
C ILE A 384 17.01 4.94 -1.35
N PHE A 385 15.89 5.34 -0.74
CA PHE A 385 15.38 4.78 0.52
C PHE A 385 14.07 4.04 0.27
N ALA A 386 14.08 2.71 0.36
CA ALA A 386 12.90 1.87 0.20
C ALA A 386 12.26 1.55 1.54
N PHE A 387 10.92 1.68 1.63
CA PHE A 387 10.17 1.33 2.82
C PHE A 387 9.40 0.03 2.61
N ASP A 388 9.71 -0.97 3.42
CA ASP A 388 9.13 -2.31 3.38
C ASP A 388 8.73 -2.80 4.79
N LYS A 389 8.21 -4.02 4.90
CA LYS A 389 7.83 -4.60 6.21
C LYS A 389 9.03 -4.91 7.12
N ASN A 390 10.28 -4.85 6.66
CA ASN A 390 11.49 -4.97 7.50
C ASN A 390 12.05 -3.62 7.98
N GLY A 391 11.75 -2.53 7.31
CA GLY A 391 12.11 -1.18 7.75
C GLY A 391 12.35 -0.24 6.58
N ILE A 392 13.19 0.76 6.80
CA ILE A 392 13.67 1.67 5.77
C ILE A 392 15.07 1.20 5.38
N TRP A 393 15.21 0.79 4.12
CA TRP A 393 16.46 0.35 3.52
C TRP A 393 17.05 1.45 2.66
N LYS A 394 18.32 1.77 2.87
CA LYS A 394 19.12 2.52 1.91
C LYS A 394 19.74 1.52 0.93
N ILE A 395 19.40 1.67 -0.35
CA ILE A 395 19.77 0.73 -1.41
C ILE A 395 20.92 1.34 -2.22
N LEU A 396 22.05 0.63 -2.29
CA LEU A 396 23.32 1.17 -2.78
C LEU A 396 23.94 0.28 -3.84
N ASP A 397 24.43 0.93 -4.88
CA ASP A 397 25.39 0.41 -5.85
C ASP A 397 26.77 0.98 -5.49
N THR A 398 27.63 0.13 -4.91
CA THR A 398 28.94 0.52 -4.37
C THR A 398 30.08 0.39 -5.38
N ASP A 399 29.84 -0.27 -6.52
CA ASP A 399 30.84 -0.46 -7.59
C ASP A 399 30.49 0.30 -8.89
N GLY A 400 29.32 0.92 -8.96
CA GLY A 400 28.85 1.73 -10.08
C GLY A 400 28.42 0.93 -11.30
N ASN A 401 28.14 -0.37 -11.15
CA ASN A 401 27.74 -1.23 -12.28
C ASN A 401 26.25 -1.07 -12.65
N GLY A 402 25.50 -0.30 -11.87
CA GLY A 402 24.07 -0.01 -12.00
C GLY A 402 23.16 -1.09 -11.42
N GLU A 403 23.64 -1.92 -10.50
CA GLU A 403 22.87 -2.84 -9.65
C GLU A 403 23.23 -2.61 -8.19
N ALA A 404 22.25 -2.73 -7.30
CA ALA A 404 22.50 -2.63 -5.89
C ALA A 404 23.22 -3.88 -5.36
N ASP A 405 24.39 -3.71 -4.78
CA ASP A 405 25.13 -4.76 -4.09
C ASP A 405 25.05 -4.62 -2.56
N ARG A 406 24.48 -3.52 -2.04
CA ARG A 406 24.36 -3.31 -0.59
C ARG A 406 22.98 -2.77 -0.18
N HIS A 407 22.39 -3.43 0.81
CA HIS A 407 21.12 -3.04 1.44
C HIS A 407 21.39 -2.65 2.89
N GLU A 408 21.46 -1.37 3.20
CA GLU A 408 21.66 -0.88 4.57
C GLU A 408 20.32 -0.65 5.26
N LEU A 409 20.11 -1.23 6.43
CA LEU A 409 18.90 -0.99 7.24
C LEU A 409 19.03 0.36 7.94
N PHE A 410 18.71 1.43 7.21
CA PHE A 410 18.76 2.81 7.67
C PHE A 410 17.93 3.01 8.94
N SER A 411 16.72 2.44 9.00
CA SER A 411 15.90 2.48 10.22
C SER A 411 14.93 1.30 10.34
N ASN A 412 14.88 0.73 11.53
CA ASN A 412 13.79 -0.12 12.01
C ASN A 412 13.30 0.34 13.39
N ALA A 413 13.44 1.62 13.75
CA ALA A 413 13.17 2.16 15.09
C ALA A 413 11.70 2.06 15.59
N PHE A 414 10.84 1.33 14.86
CA PHE A 414 9.42 1.15 15.09
C PHE A 414 9.05 -0.34 15.09
N GLY A 415 7.99 -0.70 15.83
CA GLY A 415 7.42 -2.05 15.77
C GLY A 415 6.81 -2.40 14.41
N GLN A 416 6.81 -3.69 14.10
CA GLN A 416 6.12 -4.30 12.97
C GLN A 416 5.61 -5.66 13.43
N THR A 417 4.30 -5.88 13.33
CA THR A 417 3.67 -7.16 13.65
C THR A 417 3.75 -8.12 12.46
N ALA A 418 3.38 -9.38 12.69
CA ALA A 418 3.17 -10.35 11.63
C ALA A 418 1.78 -10.23 10.96
N ASP A 419 0.97 -9.24 11.31
CA ASP A 419 -0.35 -9.06 10.69
C ASP A 419 -0.21 -8.68 9.21
N MET A 420 -0.85 -9.47 8.35
CA MET A 420 -0.78 -9.29 6.89
C MET A 420 -1.39 -7.98 6.39
N ARG A 421 -2.10 -7.23 7.24
CA ARG A 421 -2.72 -5.93 6.92
C ARG A 421 -1.92 -4.71 7.36
N GLU A 422 -0.80 -4.90 8.04
CA GLU A 422 0.09 -3.81 8.43
C GLU A 422 1.05 -3.46 7.28
N PHE A 423 0.50 -2.87 6.22
CA PHE A 423 1.26 -2.45 5.03
C PHE A 423 2.21 -1.29 5.33
N PRO A 424 3.38 -1.22 4.65
CA PRO A 424 4.27 -0.07 4.66
C PRO A 424 3.75 1.02 3.71
N SER A 425 2.60 1.60 4.03
CA SER A 425 1.76 2.37 3.10
C SER A 425 2.44 3.60 2.46
N GLY A 426 3.40 4.25 3.11
CA GLY A 426 4.08 5.40 2.51
C GLY A 426 5.32 5.86 3.26
N ILE A 427 6.32 6.36 2.53
CA ILE A 427 7.48 7.11 3.03
C ILE A 427 7.64 8.41 2.23
N ARG A 428 7.86 9.54 2.92
CA ARG A 428 8.14 10.84 2.28
C ARG A 428 9.22 11.61 3.03
N LEU A 429 10.05 12.34 2.28
CA LEU A 429 11.08 13.22 2.82
C LEU A 429 10.45 14.44 3.51
N ALA A 430 10.99 14.81 4.66
CA ALA A 430 10.66 16.02 5.40
C ALA A 430 11.80 17.06 5.32
N PRO A 431 11.54 18.34 5.67
CA PRO A 431 12.45 19.45 5.38
C PRO A 431 13.89 19.31 5.90
N ASN A 432 14.12 18.66 7.05
CA ASN A 432 15.45 18.58 7.66
C ASN A 432 16.09 17.20 7.48
N GLY A 433 15.71 16.49 6.41
CA GLY A 433 16.25 15.17 6.10
C GLY A 433 15.62 14.03 6.91
N GLU A 434 14.60 14.31 7.73
CA GLU A 434 13.77 13.27 8.36
C GLU A 434 12.92 12.55 7.31
N PHE A 435 12.41 11.37 7.67
CA PHE A 435 11.34 10.73 6.90
C PHE A 435 10.06 10.73 7.71
N VAL A 436 8.92 10.81 7.02
CA VAL A 436 7.62 10.49 7.60
C VAL A 436 7.12 9.21 6.95
N ILE A 437 6.67 8.26 7.76
CA ILE A 437 6.13 6.97 7.31
C ILE A 437 4.70 6.75 7.79
N ALA A 438 3.90 6.02 7.01
CA ALA A 438 2.55 5.59 7.36
C ALA A 438 2.46 4.06 7.42
N LYS A 439 1.79 3.53 8.45
CA LYS A 439 1.64 2.08 8.69
C LYS A 439 0.16 1.69 8.75
N GLY A 440 -0.21 0.62 8.07
CA GLY A 440 -1.56 0.05 8.09
C GLY A 440 -2.06 -0.25 9.51
N GLY A 441 -3.36 -0.03 9.75
CA GLY A 441 -3.98 -0.12 11.07
C GLY A 441 -5.00 -1.22 11.25
N GLN A 442 -5.51 -1.82 10.16
CA GLN A 442 -6.38 -2.99 10.30
C GLN A 442 -5.62 -4.13 10.99
N GLN A 443 -6.18 -4.60 12.10
CA GLN A 443 -5.63 -5.70 12.88
C GLN A 443 -6.71 -6.75 13.08
N ALA A 444 -6.33 -8.02 13.05
CA ALA A 444 -7.26 -9.12 13.29
C ALA A 444 -6.87 -10.03 14.47
N THR A 445 -5.61 -10.01 14.90
CA THR A 445 -5.13 -10.94 15.96
C THR A 445 -4.60 -10.23 17.20
N THR A 446 -3.81 -9.17 17.03
CA THR A 446 -3.08 -8.53 18.13
C THR A 446 -2.96 -7.02 17.90
N LEU A 447 -2.82 -6.27 19.00
CA LEU A 447 -2.49 -4.84 18.96
C LEU A 447 -0.97 -4.65 19.09
N GLY A 448 -0.32 -4.22 18.01
CA GLY A 448 1.09 -3.81 17.99
C GLY A 448 1.31 -2.37 18.44
N LYS A 449 2.59 -1.98 18.58
CA LYS A 449 2.98 -0.66 19.13
C LYS A 449 2.60 0.52 18.23
N HIS A 450 2.70 0.34 16.91
CA HIS A 450 2.62 1.43 15.93
C HIS A 450 1.73 1.08 14.72
N ASN A 451 0.80 0.13 14.87
CA ASN A 451 -0.23 -0.08 13.85
C ASN A 451 -1.05 1.19 13.67
N GLY A 452 -1.53 1.44 12.45
CA GLY A 452 -2.48 2.52 12.16
C GLY A 452 -1.94 3.88 12.56
N SER A 453 -0.65 4.09 12.36
CA SER A 453 0.08 5.26 12.85
C SER A 453 0.88 5.91 11.74
N VAL A 454 1.07 7.23 11.86
CA VAL A 454 2.03 8.00 11.08
C VAL A 454 3.19 8.38 11.99
N LEU A 455 4.41 8.07 11.58
CA LEU A 455 5.62 8.24 12.38
C LEU A 455 6.60 9.18 11.68
N ARG A 456 7.28 10.04 12.43
CA ARG A 456 8.47 10.77 11.98
C ARG A 456 9.71 10.00 12.41
N ILE A 457 10.55 9.66 11.44
CA ILE A 457 11.84 9.00 11.61
C ILE A 457 12.94 10.07 11.55
N SER A 458 13.75 10.19 12.59
CA SER A 458 14.85 11.16 12.66
C SER A 458 15.81 11.03 11.47
N ALA A 459 16.49 12.11 11.11
CA ALA A 459 17.40 12.15 9.95
C ALA A 459 18.54 11.10 10.01
N ASP A 460 18.92 10.66 11.22
CA ASP A 460 19.90 9.60 11.48
C ASP A 460 19.29 8.18 11.56
N GLY A 461 17.97 8.06 11.40
CA GLY A 461 17.22 6.81 11.41
C GLY A 461 17.04 6.19 12.80
N ARG A 462 17.43 6.87 13.88
CA ARG A 462 17.52 6.28 15.23
C ARG A 462 16.24 6.38 16.05
N GLN A 463 15.36 7.34 15.77
CA GLN A 463 14.18 7.60 16.58
C GLN A 463 12.93 7.61 15.72
N ALA A 464 11.86 7.01 16.22
CA ALA A 464 10.52 7.08 15.64
C ALA A 464 9.59 7.84 16.60
N THR A 465 9.02 8.96 16.14
CA THR A 465 8.07 9.78 16.89
C THR A 465 6.67 9.60 16.30
N VAL A 466 5.69 9.22 17.10
CA VAL A 466 4.30 9.13 16.65
C VAL A 466 3.75 10.54 16.41
N LEU A 467 3.35 10.82 15.17
CA LEU A 467 2.64 12.06 14.81
C LEU A 467 1.13 11.91 14.96
N GLY A 468 0.59 10.71 14.73
CA GLY A 468 -0.84 10.43 14.85
C GLY A 468 -1.11 8.92 14.82
N TYR A 469 -2.23 8.49 15.39
CA TYR A 469 -2.62 7.07 15.48
C TYR A 469 -4.13 6.87 15.40
N GLY A 470 -4.58 5.61 15.29
CA GLY A 470 -6.01 5.32 15.08
C GLY A 470 -6.47 5.58 13.66
N LEU A 471 -5.60 5.30 12.69
CA LEU A 471 -5.89 5.31 11.26
C LEU A 471 -6.08 3.86 10.78
N ARG A 472 -6.98 3.63 9.83
CA ARG A 472 -7.32 2.29 9.32
C ARG A 472 -6.32 1.79 8.28
N GLN A 473 -6.14 2.53 7.20
CA GLN A 473 -5.16 2.30 6.13
C GLN A 473 -4.61 3.64 5.63
N PRO A 474 -3.76 4.32 6.43
CA PRO A 474 -3.31 5.66 6.12
C PRO A 474 -2.33 5.69 4.94
N ASN A 475 -2.43 6.74 4.14
CA ASN A 475 -1.45 7.15 3.14
C ASN A 475 -1.15 8.63 3.31
N ILE A 476 0.10 9.05 3.07
CA ILE A 476 0.59 10.37 3.49
C ILE A 476 1.10 11.24 2.34
N GLY A 477 0.98 12.56 2.54
CA GLY A 477 1.73 13.59 1.85
C GLY A 477 2.55 14.41 2.84
N VAL A 478 3.73 14.88 2.43
CA VAL A 478 4.57 15.77 3.25
C VAL A 478 4.90 17.00 2.45
N ASN A 479 4.57 18.16 2.99
CA ASN A 479 5.03 19.42 2.44
C ASN A 479 6.52 19.59 2.81
N VAL A 480 7.41 19.34 1.86
CA VAL A 480 8.87 19.40 2.10
C VAL A 480 9.39 20.81 2.42
N ARG A 481 8.58 21.86 2.21
CA ARG A 481 8.94 23.25 2.53
C ARG A 481 8.56 23.63 3.96
N THR A 482 7.45 23.09 4.50
CA THR A 482 6.90 23.50 5.81
C THR A 482 6.91 22.39 6.86
N GLY A 483 7.04 21.13 6.45
CA GLY A 483 6.91 19.96 7.33
C GLY A 483 5.47 19.56 7.65
N LEU A 484 4.47 20.21 7.04
CA LEU A 484 3.06 19.83 7.16
C LEU A 484 2.87 18.40 6.64
N VAL A 485 2.27 17.55 7.47
CA VAL A 485 1.93 16.17 7.12
C VAL A 485 0.43 16.07 6.92
N THR A 486 0.02 15.60 5.75
CA THR A 486 -1.36 15.22 5.47
C THR A 486 -1.49 13.71 5.41
N SER A 487 -2.65 13.19 5.76
CA SER A 487 -2.99 11.79 5.53
C SER A 487 -4.42 11.67 5.07
N SER A 488 -4.68 10.75 4.15
CA SER A 488 -6.02 10.22 3.95
C SER A 488 -6.16 8.85 4.58
N ASP A 489 -7.39 8.36 4.61
CA ASP A 489 -7.71 7.02 5.06
C ASP A 489 -8.74 6.38 4.13
N GLN A 490 -8.88 5.06 4.21
CA GLN A 490 -9.88 4.32 3.45
C GLN A 490 -11.16 4.16 4.27
N GLN A 491 -12.32 4.39 3.64
CA GLN A 491 -13.62 4.13 4.25
C GLN A 491 -13.68 2.74 4.88
N GLY A 492 -14.33 2.64 6.03
CA GLY A 492 -14.63 1.37 6.67
C GLY A 492 -15.30 1.55 8.01
N GLN A 493 -15.07 0.61 8.94
CA GLN A 493 -15.54 0.75 10.32
C GLN A 493 -14.96 2.04 10.93
N TYR A 494 -15.80 2.84 11.58
CA TYR A 494 -15.49 4.14 12.18
C TYR A 494 -14.99 5.24 11.24
N ILE A 495 -14.69 4.91 9.97
CA ILE A 495 -14.28 5.84 8.92
C ILE A 495 -15.45 5.97 7.93
N PRO A 496 -16.37 6.93 8.13
CA PRO A 496 -17.68 6.96 7.47
C PRO A 496 -17.57 7.16 5.96
N THR A 497 -16.62 8.00 5.55
CA THR A 497 -16.22 8.23 4.17
C THR A 497 -14.74 8.61 4.13
N THR A 498 -14.17 8.87 2.97
CA THR A 498 -12.74 9.17 2.83
C THR A 498 -12.41 10.52 3.49
N PRO A 499 -11.54 10.58 4.51
CA PRO A 499 -11.09 11.85 5.09
C PRO A 499 -9.79 12.34 4.44
N LEU A 500 -9.54 13.64 4.54
CA LEU A 500 -8.21 14.24 4.46
C LEU A 500 -7.88 14.91 5.78
N HIS A 501 -6.81 14.50 6.45
CA HIS A 501 -6.38 14.98 7.75
C HIS A 501 -5.08 15.78 7.68
N ILE A 502 -4.89 16.71 8.62
CA ILE A 502 -3.55 17.11 9.08
C ILE A 502 -3.12 16.13 10.17
N VAL A 503 -1.91 15.58 10.07
CA VAL A 503 -1.37 14.63 11.06
C VAL A 503 -0.31 15.27 11.95
N ARG A 504 -0.63 15.42 13.24
CA ARG A 504 0.23 16.11 14.21
C ARG A 504 -0.14 15.78 15.65
N ASP A 505 0.76 16.19 16.56
CA ASP A 505 0.52 16.29 18.01
C ASP A 505 0.02 14.99 18.66
N ARG A 506 0.35 13.85 18.05
CA ARG A 506 -0.02 12.52 18.53
C ARG A 506 -1.54 12.33 18.64
N GLN A 507 -2.31 13.01 17.81
CA GLN A 507 -3.77 12.93 17.81
C GLN A 507 -4.30 11.54 17.41
N PHE A 508 -5.53 11.24 17.83
CA PHE A 508 -6.26 10.01 17.50
C PHE A 508 -7.28 10.26 16.37
N TYR A 509 -7.29 9.41 15.33
CA TYR A 509 -8.07 9.63 14.10
C TYR A 509 -9.33 8.76 13.98
N GLY A 510 -9.69 8.01 15.02
CA GLY A 510 -11.03 7.43 15.20
C GLY A 510 -11.19 5.96 14.84
N TYR A 511 -10.23 5.32 14.15
CA TYR A 511 -10.33 3.90 13.83
C TYR A 511 -10.10 3.02 15.06
N LEU A 512 -10.94 1.99 15.21
CA LEU A 512 -10.80 0.91 16.19
C LEU A 512 -10.89 -0.44 15.48
N SER A 513 -9.93 -1.33 15.74
CA SER A 513 -9.95 -2.69 15.21
C SER A 513 -11.03 -3.55 15.87
N GLU A 514 -11.81 -4.23 15.04
CA GLU A 514 -12.91 -5.10 15.46
C GLU A 514 -12.40 -6.27 16.31
N GLY A 515 -13.08 -6.56 17.43
CA GLY A 515 -12.72 -7.66 18.33
C GLY A 515 -11.50 -7.41 19.23
N LEU A 516 -10.71 -6.35 18.96
CA LEU A 516 -9.55 -5.97 19.77
C LEU A 516 -9.80 -4.72 20.64
N HIS A 517 -10.83 -3.94 20.30
CA HIS A 517 -11.31 -2.81 21.10
C HIS A 517 -12.77 -3.02 21.52
N GLU A 518 -13.14 -2.45 22.67
CA GLU A 518 -14.54 -2.26 23.03
C GLU A 518 -15.19 -1.31 22.01
N ARG A 519 -16.37 -1.67 21.49
CA ARG A 519 -17.05 -0.87 20.46
C ARG A 519 -17.42 0.51 20.99
N GLU A 520 -17.26 1.54 20.15
CA GLU A 520 -17.55 2.95 20.45
C GLU A 520 -16.80 3.55 21.66
N LYS A 521 -15.81 2.85 22.23
CA LYS A 521 -15.00 3.34 23.34
C LYS A 521 -13.67 3.86 22.83
N TYR A 522 -13.63 5.14 22.51
CA TYR A 522 -12.43 5.81 22.00
C TYR A 522 -11.44 6.11 23.14
N PRO A 523 -10.13 5.94 22.89
CA PRO A 523 -9.10 6.23 23.89
C PRO A 523 -8.90 7.74 24.10
N GLU A 524 -9.19 8.56 23.08
CA GLU A 524 -8.99 10.01 23.05
C GLU A 524 -10.06 10.66 22.16
N PRO A 525 -10.27 11.99 22.25
CA PRO A 525 -11.08 12.73 21.28
C PRO A 525 -10.60 12.51 19.85
N ILE A 526 -11.55 12.33 18.93
CA ILE A 526 -11.24 12.09 17.53
C ILE A 526 -10.89 13.42 16.86
N ALA A 527 -9.76 13.46 16.16
CA ALA A 527 -9.37 14.61 15.35
C ALA A 527 -10.28 14.79 14.13
N ASP A 528 -10.63 16.03 13.85
CA ASP A 528 -11.41 16.40 12.68
C ASP A 528 -10.54 16.42 11.41
N PRO A 529 -11.05 15.92 10.27
CA PRO A 529 -10.39 16.10 8.97
C PRO A 529 -10.49 17.54 8.48
N LEU A 530 -9.57 17.95 7.60
CA LEU A 530 -9.71 19.15 6.77
C LEU A 530 -10.97 19.12 5.91
N THR A 531 -11.28 17.94 5.37
CA THR A 531 -12.51 17.69 4.62
C THR A 531 -12.82 16.20 4.55
N TRP A 532 -14.09 15.88 4.45
CA TRP A 532 -14.57 14.60 3.96
C TRP A 532 -14.69 14.64 2.43
N ILE A 533 -14.45 13.50 1.79
CA ILE A 533 -14.65 13.27 0.36
C ILE A 533 -15.71 12.17 0.22
N PRO A 534 -16.84 12.41 -0.47
CA PRO A 534 -17.95 11.46 -0.50
C PRO A 534 -17.57 10.12 -1.12
N HIS A 535 -18.22 9.04 -0.67
CA HIS A 535 -17.94 7.69 -1.16
C HIS A 535 -18.15 7.54 -2.67
N SER A 536 -19.18 8.16 -3.23
CA SER A 536 -19.46 8.15 -4.68
C SER A 536 -18.39 8.87 -5.51
N VAL A 537 -17.58 9.71 -4.87
CA VAL A 537 -16.50 10.49 -5.50
C VAL A 537 -15.18 9.74 -5.30
N ASN A 538 -14.88 9.39 -4.06
CA ASN A 538 -13.68 8.66 -3.70
C ASN A 538 -13.98 7.67 -2.56
N ALA A 539 -14.30 6.43 -2.93
CA ALA A 539 -14.54 5.34 -1.98
C ALA A 539 -13.27 4.85 -1.27
N SER A 540 -12.09 5.09 -1.85
CA SER A 540 -10.81 4.60 -1.34
C SER A 540 -9.71 5.52 -1.82
N ALA A 541 -9.18 6.32 -0.90
CA ALA A 541 -8.03 7.17 -1.16
C ALA A 541 -6.71 6.46 -0.94
N THR A 542 -5.71 6.91 -1.67
CA THR A 542 -4.30 6.54 -1.48
C THR A 542 -3.48 7.79 -1.18
N SER A 543 -2.40 8.05 -1.90
CA SER A 543 -1.42 9.07 -1.50
C SER A 543 -1.89 10.51 -1.76
N GLN A 544 -1.08 11.44 -1.28
CA GLN A 544 -1.08 12.82 -1.76
C GLN A 544 0.30 13.20 -2.31
N VAL A 545 0.35 14.14 -3.25
CA VAL A 545 1.58 14.63 -3.88
C VAL A 545 1.58 16.16 -3.85
N TRP A 546 2.64 16.74 -3.30
CA TRP A 546 2.88 18.18 -3.42
C TRP A 546 3.61 18.45 -4.74
N LEU A 547 3.06 19.32 -5.58
CA LEU A 547 3.57 19.58 -6.93
C LEU A 547 4.65 20.68 -6.94
N PHE A 548 5.59 20.59 -6.01
CA PHE A 548 6.72 21.51 -5.96
C PHE A 548 7.68 21.27 -7.12
N GLY A 549 8.09 22.36 -7.79
CA GLY A 549 8.94 22.28 -8.98
C GLY A 549 8.22 21.77 -10.24
N ALA A 550 6.90 21.60 -10.17
CA ALA A 550 6.08 21.26 -11.33
C ALA A 550 6.05 22.39 -12.36
N ARG A 551 5.73 22.02 -13.60
CA ARG A 551 5.45 22.93 -14.72
C ARG A 551 4.09 22.57 -15.31
N MET A 552 3.09 22.67 -14.45
CA MET A 552 1.71 22.21 -14.65
C MET A 552 0.66 23.34 -14.54
N GLY A 553 1.05 24.59 -14.80
CA GLY A 553 0.12 25.73 -14.76
C GLY A 553 -0.40 26.00 -13.35
N ALA A 554 -1.72 26.15 -13.19
CA ALA A 554 -2.31 26.49 -11.88
C ALA A 554 -2.17 25.40 -10.81
N LEU A 555 -1.76 24.18 -11.20
CA LEU A 555 -1.45 23.10 -10.26
C LEU A 555 -0.04 23.21 -9.66
N ASN A 556 0.79 24.15 -10.11
CA ASN A 556 2.12 24.36 -9.53
C ASN A 556 2.03 24.62 -8.01
N ASP A 557 2.90 23.96 -7.25
CA ASP A 557 2.97 24.04 -5.79
C ASP A 557 1.70 23.59 -5.03
N SER A 558 0.67 23.08 -5.73
CA SER A 558 -0.56 22.59 -5.12
C SER A 558 -0.41 21.20 -4.49
N LEU A 559 -1.37 20.83 -3.65
CA LEU A 559 -1.52 19.48 -3.13
C LEU A 559 -2.52 18.71 -4.01
N VAL A 560 -2.10 17.57 -4.55
CA VAL A 560 -2.96 16.65 -5.30
C VAL A 560 -3.24 15.41 -4.46
N HIS A 561 -4.50 15.03 -4.40
CA HIS A 561 -5.00 13.82 -3.76
C HIS A 561 -5.34 12.75 -4.79
N ILE A 562 -5.09 11.48 -4.45
CA ILE A 562 -5.22 10.36 -5.39
C ILE A 562 -6.38 9.44 -4.95
N GLY A 563 -7.36 9.30 -5.84
CA GLY A 563 -8.44 8.32 -5.72
C GLY A 563 -8.05 6.98 -6.36
N PHE A 564 -8.18 5.89 -5.60
CA PHE A 564 -7.84 4.55 -6.05
C PHE A 564 -9.02 3.85 -6.73
N ASN A 565 -10.20 3.85 -6.09
CA ASN A 565 -11.36 3.06 -6.55
C ASN A 565 -11.92 3.56 -7.89
N ARG A 566 -12.12 4.87 -7.97
CA ARG A 566 -12.28 5.60 -9.22
C ARG A 566 -10.94 6.26 -9.45
N ALA A 567 -10.20 5.78 -10.45
CA ALA A 567 -8.90 6.32 -10.80
C ALA A 567 -9.06 7.78 -11.23
N GLU A 568 -8.88 8.69 -10.28
CA GLU A 568 -9.19 10.10 -10.37
C GLU A 568 -8.20 10.88 -9.49
N LEU A 569 -7.73 12.00 -10.02
CA LEU A 569 -6.87 12.93 -9.30
C LEU A 569 -7.66 14.16 -8.92
N PHE A 570 -7.43 14.64 -7.70
CA PHE A 570 -8.12 15.79 -7.18
C PHE A 570 -7.14 16.86 -6.72
N GLN A 571 -7.45 18.12 -7.02
CA GLN A 571 -6.78 19.26 -6.43
C GLN A 571 -7.34 19.46 -5.03
N VAL A 572 -6.45 19.67 -4.05
CA VAL A 572 -6.82 20.08 -2.70
C VAL A 572 -6.52 21.56 -2.55
N LEU A 573 -7.58 22.35 -2.32
CA LEU A 573 -7.48 23.75 -1.97
C LEU A 573 -7.59 23.88 -0.45
N LEU A 574 -6.47 24.20 0.21
CA LEU A 574 -6.45 24.48 1.64
C LEU A 574 -7.01 25.88 1.91
N ASN A 575 -7.76 26.02 3.00
CA ASN A 575 -8.39 27.27 3.41
C ASN A 575 -8.17 27.50 4.91
N ASP A 576 -7.68 28.68 5.27
CA ASP A 576 -7.38 29.12 6.64
C ASP A 576 -8.12 30.41 7.03
N ARG A 577 -9.19 30.79 6.32
CA ARG A 577 -10.03 31.96 6.63
C ARG A 577 -10.76 31.83 7.98
N GLY A 578 -11.07 30.61 8.39
CA GLY A 578 -11.76 30.30 9.65
C GLY A 578 -10.81 30.10 10.84
N PRO A 579 -11.35 29.91 12.06
CA PRO A 579 -10.56 29.62 13.26
C PRO A 579 -9.82 28.27 13.19
N GLN A 580 -10.22 27.38 12.28
CA GLN A 580 -9.53 26.12 12.01
C GLN A 580 -9.37 25.89 10.51
N PRO A 581 -8.30 25.20 10.07
CA PRO A 581 -8.04 24.96 8.67
C PRO A 581 -9.04 23.96 8.09
N GLN A 582 -9.40 24.18 6.83
CA GLN A 582 -10.37 23.38 6.08
C GLN A 582 -9.82 23.13 4.67
N ALA A 583 -10.48 22.27 3.90
CA ALA A 583 -10.14 22.09 2.50
C ALA A 583 -11.37 21.92 1.61
N SER A 584 -11.14 22.19 0.33
CA SER A 584 -12.04 21.84 -0.77
C SER A 584 -11.31 20.92 -1.74
N VAL A 585 -12.00 19.90 -2.23
CA VAL A 585 -11.45 18.90 -3.17
C VAL A 585 -12.20 19.00 -4.49
N ILE A 586 -11.45 19.13 -5.59
CA ILE A 586 -11.98 19.33 -6.96
C ILE A 586 -11.35 18.32 -7.92
N SER A 587 -12.11 17.78 -8.86
CA SER A 587 -11.59 16.84 -9.87
C SER A 587 -10.64 17.53 -10.85
N ILE A 588 -9.49 16.91 -11.11
CA ILE A 588 -8.54 17.30 -12.16
C ILE A 588 -8.76 16.44 -13.40
N THR A 589 -8.75 15.12 -13.23
CA THR A 589 -8.91 14.15 -14.32
C THR A 589 -9.24 12.78 -13.77
N SER A 590 -10.08 12.03 -14.51
CA SER A 590 -10.35 10.62 -14.28
C SER A 590 -9.98 9.74 -15.49
N GLU A 591 -8.99 10.15 -16.29
CA GLU A 591 -8.61 9.46 -17.53
C GLU A 591 -7.61 8.31 -17.33
N MET A 592 -7.14 8.08 -16.10
CA MET A 592 -6.21 6.99 -15.79
C MET A 592 -6.85 5.62 -16.05
N GLN A 593 -6.13 4.76 -16.75
CA GLN A 593 -6.62 3.44 -17.19
C GLN A 593 -6.30 2.32 -16.18
N PHE A 594 -5.55 2.61 -15.13
CA PHE A 594 -5.15 1.69 -14.06
C PHE A 594 -5.41 2.36 -12.69
N PRO A 595 -5.49 1.60 -11.57
CA PRO A 595 -5.64 2.18 -10.24
C PRO A 595 -4.32 2.84 -9.77
N PRO A 596 -4.28 4.16 -9.56
CA PRO A 596 -3.09 4.85 -9.09
C PRO A 596 -2.90 4.69 -7.57
N LEU A 597 -1.65 4.60 -7.13
CA LEU A 597 -1.29 4.51 -5.71
C LEU A 597 -0.47 5.71 -5.26
N HIS A 598 0.67 5.95 -5.92
CA HIS A 598 1.62 7.01 -5.59
C HIS A 598 2.21 7.64 -6.85
N GLY A 599 2.83 8.80 -6.68
CA GLY A 599 3.47 9.53 -7.77
C GLY A 599 4.42 10.63 -7.32
N SER A 600 5.10 11.21 -8.29
CA SER A 600 6.06 12.31 -8.11
C SER A 600 6.16 13.16 -9.38
N ILE A 601 6.65 14.38 -9.20
CA ILE A 601 7.08 15.24 -10.30
C ILE A 601 8.42 14.75 -10.84
N ASN A 602 8.55 14.67 -12.16
CA ASN A 602 9.85 14.48 -12.81
C ASN A 602 10.58 15.83 -12.89
N PRO A 603 11.82 15.94 -12.36
CA PRO A 603 12.55 17.21 -12.35
C PRO A 603 12.89 17.74 -13.75
N LEU A 604 12.99 16.85 -14.76
CA LEU A 604 13.41 17.23 -16.10
C LEU A 604 12.29 17.85 -16.94
N ASP A 605 11.05 17.36 -16.85
CA ASP A 605 9.91 17.88 -17.62
C ASP A 605 8.86 18.64 -16.78
N GLY A 606 8.93 18.50 -15.44
CA GLY A 606 8.03 19.15 -14.49
C GLY A 606 6.61 18.57 -14.48
N GLN A 607 6.40 17.39 -15.06
CA GLN A 607 5.08 16.72 -15.13
C GLN A 607 4.90 15.70 -14.00
N LEU A 608 3.64 15.39 -13.68
CA LEU A 608 3.29 14.42 -12.64
C LEU A 608 3.24 13.00 -13.22
N TYR A 609 4.01 12.09 -12.64
CA TYR A 609 3.97 10.66 -12.98
C TYR A 609 3.33 9.86 -11.85
N MET A 610 2.54 8.87 -12.23
CA MET A 610 1.75 8.05 -11.33
C MET A 610 1.99 6.58 -11.61
N ALA A 611 2.28 5.82 -10.57
CA ALA A 611 2.36 4.36 -10.61
C ALA A 611 1.23 3.77 -9.76
N GLY A 612 0.83 2.54 -10.09
CA GLY A 612 -0.06 1.81 -9.23
C GLY A 612 -0.45 0.46 -9.77
N PHE A 613 -1.05 -0.34 -8.88
CA PHE A 613 -1.55 -1.65 -9.19
C PHE A 613 -2.77 -2.00 -8.34
N GLN A 614 -3.51 -2.98 -8.82
CA GLN A 614 -4.67 -3.57 -8.20
C GLN A 614 -4.23 -4.78 -7.38
N ILE A 615 -4.53 -4.74 -6.09
CA ILE A 615 -4.55 -5.95 -5.26
C ILE A 615 -5.88 -6.66 -5.50
N SER A 616 -5.84 -7.97 -5.75
CA SER A 616 -7.04 -8.75 -5.99
C SER A 616 -7.97 -8.71 -4.76
N GLY A 617 -9.24 -8.40 -5.01
CA GLY A 617 -10.23 -8.14 -3.99
C GLY A 617 -10.18 -6.74 -3.35
N TRP A 618 -9.29 -5.83 -3.73
CA TRP A 618 -9.56 -4.40 -3.46
C TRP A 618 -10.60 -3.90 -4.49
N GLY A 619 -11.55 -3.07 -4.10
CA GLY A 619 -12.57 -2.59 -5.04
C GLY A 619 -12.01 -1.49 -5.95
N ASN A 620 -12.11 -1.66 -7.28
CA ASN A 620 -11.80 -0.62 -8.27
C ASN A 620 -12.64 -0.81 -9.55
N ASN A 621 -12.82 0.27 -10.32
CA ASN A 621 -13.64 0.28 -11.55
C ASN A 621 -12.85 0.13 -12.87
N ARG A 622 -11.52 -0.06 -12.81
CA ARG A 622 -10.65 -0.30 -13.97
C ARG A 622 -10.35 -1.78 -14.16
N GLU A 623 -10.23 -2.18 -15.42
CA GLU A 623 -9.89 -3.56 -15.82
C GLU A 623 -8.37 -3.82 -15.80
N ARG A 624 -7.55 -2.80 -16.10
CA ARG A 624 -6.10 -2.93 -16.10
C ARG A 624 -5.58 -2.98 -14.66
N LEU A 625 -4.86 -4.06 -14.34
CA LEU A 625 -4.41 -4.34 -12.97
C LEU A 625 -3.15 -3.56 -12.55
N THR A 626 -2.37 -3.00 -13.47
CA THR A 626 -1.10 -2.33 -13.14
C THR A 626 -0.72 -1.36 -14.24
N GLY A 627 -0.12 -0.23 -13.88
CA GLY A 627 0.28 0.76 -14.87
C GLY A 627 1.20 1.85 -14.35
N LEU A 628 1.68 2.62 -15.32
CA LEU A 628 2.44 3.85 -15.15
C LEU A 628 1.85 4.87 -16.14
N GLY A 629 1.66 6.10 -15.69
CA GLY A 629 1.10 7.16 -16.53
C GLY A 629 1.70 8.52 -16.19
N ARG A 630 1.65 9.44 -17.16
CA ARG A 630 2.07 10.84 -16.99
C ARG A 630 0.87 11.75 -17.17
N VAL A 631 0.55 12.54 -16.14
CA VAL A 631 -0.38 13.64 -16.25
C VAL A 631 0.40 14.84 -16.77
N ARG A 632 0.15 15.17 -18.04
CA ARG A 632 0.85 16.20 -18.78
C ARG A 632 0.00 17.45 -18.93
N TYR A 633 0.54 18.58 -18.56
CA TYR A 633 0.00 19.89 -18.88
C TYR A 633 0.32 20.24 -20.34
N THR A 634 -0.71 20.61 -21.10
CA THR A 634 -0.59 20.87 -22.55
C THR A 634 -0.28 22.34 -22.88
N GLY A 635 -0.22 23.22 -21.88
CA GLY A 635 -0.08 24.67 -22.06
C GLY A 635 -1.38 25.40 -22.37
N LYS A 636 -2.51 24.69 -22.48
CA LYS A 636 -3.83 25.30 -22.67
C LYS A 636 -4.33 26.00 -21.41
N THR A 637 -5.29 26.91 -21.60
CA THR A 637 -6.05 27.56 -20.54
C THR A 637 -6.61 26.53 -19.57
N ASN A 638 -6.42 26.79 -18.27
CA ASN A 638 -6.92 25.94 -17.21
C ASN A 638 -8.24 26.49 -16.66
N ALA A 639 -9.15 25.60 -16.29
CA ALA A 639 -10.45 25.93 -15.74
C ALA A 639 -10.59 25.55 -14.26
N LEU A 640 -9.51 25.11 -13.60
CA LEU A 640 -9.54 24.79 -12.18
C LEU A 640 -9.58 26.06 -11.32
N PRO A 641 -10.37 26.06 -10.24
CA PRO A 641 -10.41 27.17 -9.30
C PRO A 641 -9.10 27.28 -8.51
N THR A 642 -8.76 28.51 -8.12
CA THR A 642 -7.65 28.82 -7.21
C THR A 642 -8.12 28.89 -5.76
N GLU A 643 -9.41 29.12 -5.53
CA GLU A 643 -10.01 29.16 -4.19
C GLU A 643 -11.48 28.69 -4.24
N ILE A 644 -11.89 27.92 -3.23
CA ILE A 644 -13.28 27.59 -2.93
C ILE A 644 -13.49 27.76 -1.42
N SER A 645 -14.30 28.73 -1.04
CA SER A 645 -14.49 29.16 0.35
C SER A 645 -15.97 29.28 0.70
N PRO A 646 -16.53 28.35 1.50
CA PRO A 646 -17.82 28.56 2.16
C PRO A 646 -17.72 29.75 3.13
N LEU A 647 -18.67 30.68 3.04
CA LEU A 647 -18.74 31.91 3.84
C LEU A 647 -20.18 32.08 4.37
N GLU A 648 -20.40 33.07 5.23
CA GLU A 648 -21.76 33.42 5.64
C GLU A 648 -22.61 33.74 4.39
N ASN A 649 -23.80 33.14 4.32
CA ASN A 649 -24.78 33.36 3.25
C ASN A 649 -24.31 32.98 1.84
N GLY A 650 -23.27 32.15 1.67
CA GLY A 650 -22.83 31.76 0.33
C GLY A 650 -21.49 31.04 0.23
N ALA A 651 -20.99 30.95 -1.00
CA ALA A 651 -19.66 30.44 -1.28
C ALA A 651 -18.93 31.35 -2.28
N LEU A 652 -17.66 31.62 -2.00
CA LEU A 652 -16.74 32.33 -2.89
C LEU A 652 -15.95 31.32 -3.73
N LEU A 653 -15.97 31.51 -5.05
CA LEU A 653 -15.19 30.75 -6.02
C LEU A 653 -14.24 31.71 -6.74
N ARG A 654 -12.93 31.41 -6.79
CA ARG A 654 -11.94 32.20 -7.54
C ARG A 654 -11.25 31.36 -8.61
N PHE A 655 -10.94 32.00 -9.73
CA PHE A 655 -10.32 31.40 -10.91
C PHE A 655 -9.14 32.25 -11.38
N ASP A 656 -8.27 31.69 -12.23
CA ASP A 656 -7.16 32.41 -12.87
C ASP A 656 -7.52 32.98 -14.26
N VAL A 657 -8.75 32.74 -14.71
CA VAL A 657 -9.33 33.19 -15.98
C VAL A 657 -10.49 34.16 -15.76
N GLU A 658 -10.69 35.08 -16.70
CA GLU A 658 -11.90 35.91 -16.74
C GLU A 658 -13.09 35.03 -17.17
N LEU A 659 -14.19 35.13 -16.44
CA LEU A 659 -15.41 34.36 -16.65
C LEU A 659 -16.39 35.09 -17.57
N ASP A 660 -17.19 34.33 -18.33
CA ASP A 660 -18.32 34.88 -19.07
C ASP A 660 -19.31 35.55 -18.10
N PRO A 661 -19.58 36.87 -18.23
CA PRO A 661 -20.40 37.57 -17.25
C PRO A 661 -21.84 37.09 -17.18
N LYS A 662 -22.40 36.61 -18.29
CA LYS A 662 -23.79 36.16 -18.36
C LYS A 662 -23.94 34.83 -17.64
N LEU A 663 -23.04 33.87 -17.88
CA LEU A 663 -23.07 32.58 -17.19
C LEU A 663 -22.74 32.73 -15.71
N ALA A 664 -21.75 33.57 -15.38
CA ALA A 664 -21.28 33.72 -14.01
C ALA A 664 -22.31 34.37 -13.07
N THR A 665 -23.18 35.25 -13.59
CA THR A 665 -24.21 35.94 -12.81
C THR A 665 -25.58 35.25 -12.83
N ASP A 666 -25.71 34.14 -13.57
CA ASP A 666 -26.95 33.34 -13.60
C ASP A 666 -26.93 32.28 -12.48
N PRO A 667 -27.77 32.41 -11.43
CA PRO A 667 -27.79 31.48 -10.32
C PRO A 667 -28.28 30.07 -10.69
N GLU A 668 -28.84 29.84 -11.89
CA GLU A 668 -29.15 28.49 -12.40
C GLU A 668 -27.90 27.68 -12.76
N ASN A 669 -26.76 28.34 -12.99
CA ASN A 669 -25.51 27.67 -13.30
C ASN A 669 -24.79 27.11 -12.06
N TYR A 670 -25.40 27.21 -10.89
CA TYR A 670 -24.85 26.75 -9.62
C TYR A 670 -25.81 25.83 -8.90
N SER A 671 -25.27 24.86 -8.18
CA SER A 671 -26.08 23.92 -7.39
C SER A 671 -25.36 23.48 -6.13
N MET A 672 -26.06 23.50 -4.99
CA MET A 672 -25.47 23.19 -3.70
C MET A 672 -26.24 22.05 -3.00
N ALA A 673 -25.52 21.29 -2.18
CA ALA A 673 -26.12 20.22 -1.39
C ALA A 673 -25.30 19.94 -0.13
N SER A 674 -25.95 19.62 0.99
CA SER A 674 -25.30 19.31 2.26
C SER A 674 -25.82 18.04 2.93
N TRP A 675 -24.95 17.37 3.69
CA TRP A 675 -25.32 16.21 4.51
C TRP A 675 -24.27 15.88 5.58
N GLY A 676 -24.67 15.11 6.58
CA GLY A 676 -23.86 14.56 7.66
C GLY A 676 -23.58 13.06 7.52
N TYR A 677 -22.65 12.57 8.34
CA TYR A 677 -22.28 11.17 8.47
C TYR A 677 -22.31 10.72 9.95
N LYS A 678 -22.30 9.40 10.18
CA LYS A 678 -22.17 8.81 11.52
C LYS A 678 -20.96 7.86 11.57
N ARG A 679 -20.08 8.08 12.55
CA ARG A 679 -19.00 7.13 12.89
C ARG A 679 -19.58 6.00 13.72
N THR A 680 -19.46 4.75 13.24
CA THR A 680 -19.97 3.55 13.94
C THR A 680 -19.09 2.34 13.67
N TYR A 681 -19.24 1.26 14.43
CA TYR A 681 -18.63 -0.03 14.10
C TYR A 681 -19.07 -0.63 12.74
N ARG A 682 -20.15 -0.12 12.12
CA ARG A 682 -20.59 -0.54 10.78
C ARG A 682 -19.67 0.06 9.71
N TYR A 683 -19.57 -0.61 8.58
CA TYR A 683 -18.72 -0.16 7.48
C TYR A 683 -19.31 1.07 6.78
N GLY A 684 -18.57 2.18 6.76
CA GLY A 684 -19.00 3.44 6.14
C GLY A 684 -20.17 4.09 6.90
N SER A 685 -20.92 4.94 6.19
CA SER A 685 -22.09 5.64 6.74
C SER A 685 -23.11 5.91 5.64
N ALA A 686 -24.39 5.86 5.99
CA ALA A 686 -25.44 6.54 5.23
C ALA A 686 -25.22 8.06 5.23
N GLN A 687 -25.95 8.77 4.37
CA GLN A 687 -26.00 10.24 4.39
C GLN A 687 -27.20 10.70 5.20
N TYR A 688 -27.01 11.73 6.02
CA TYR A 688 -28.05 12.28 6.89
C TYR A 688 -28.29 13.76 6.59
N LYS A 689 -29.55 14.15 6.51
CA LYS A 689 -29.97 15.54 6.50
C LYS A 689 -29.68 16.20 7.84
N SER A 690 -29.72 17.53 7.87
CA SER A 690 -29.69 18.37 9.07
C SER A 690 -30.75 17.98 10.11
N ASP A 691 -31.92 17.49 9.68
CA ASP A 691 -32.98 16.99 10.57
C ASP A 691 -32.73 15.57 11.14
N GLY A 692 -31.60 14.95 10.78
CA GLY A 692 -31.18 13.63 11.23
C GLY A 692 -31.78 12.44 10.46
N LYS A 693 -32.70 12.67 9.50
CA LYS A 693 -33.21 11.62 8.61
C LYS A 693 -32.18 11.28 7.53
N THR A 694 -32.27 10.08 6.96
CA THR A 694 -31.40 9.70 5.83
C THR A 694 -31.72 10.55 4.60
N GLY A 695 -30.71 11.10 3.95
CA GLY A 695 -30.84 11.89 2.74
C GLY A 695 -29.81 13.00 2.62
N ILE A 696 -30.02 13.83 1.60
CA ILE A 696 -29.27 15.04 1.29
C ILE A 696 -30.22 16.24 1.41
N ASP A 697 -29.71 17.36 1.92
CA ASP A 697 -30.37 18.66 1.85
C ASP A 697 -29.91 19.39 0.58
N TRP A 698 -30.83 19.58 -0.37
CA TRP A 698 -30.56 20.38 -1.57
C TRP A 698 -30.70 21.85 -1.24
N ILE A 699 -29.70 22.63 -1.65
CA ILE A 699 -29.60 24.06 -1.39
C ILE A 699 -29.68 24.78 -2.74
N THR A 700 -30.67 25.65 -2.89
CA THR A 700 -30.87 26.45 -4.09
C THR A 700 -30.23 27.82 -3.90
N PRO A 701 -29.18 28.16 -4.67
CA PRO A 701 -28.60 29.51 -4.63
C PRO A 701 -29.65 30.58 -4.91
N SER A 702 -29.67 31.67 -4.16
CA SER A 702 -30.61 32.79 -4.40
C SER A 702 -30.13 33.68 -5.54
N SER A 703 -28.84 33.99 -5.59
CA SER A 703 -28.23 34.90 -6.56
C SER A 703 -26.75 34.58 -6.77
N ALA A 704 -26.15 35.10 -7.83
CA ALA A 704 -24.73 34.96 -8.13
C ALA A 704 -24.15 36.31 -8.56
N TYR A 705 -23.01 36.69 -8.00
CA TYR A 705 -22.36 37.97 -8.26
C TYR A 705 -20.98 37.73 -8.84
N LEU A 706 -20.64 38.48 -9.88
CA LEU A 706 -19.31 38.48 -10.48
C LEU A 706 -18.49 39.66 -9.93
N SER A 707 -17.24 39.39 -9.56
CA SER A 707 -16.27 40.40 -9.12
C SER A 707 -15.87 41.35 -10.24
N ASN A 708 -15.32 42.52 -9.88
CA ASN A 708 -14.95 43.56 -10.84
C ASN A 708 -13.83 43.13 -11.82
N ASP A 709 -12.97 42.20 -11.41
CA ASP A 709 -11.93 41.62 -12.27
C ASP A 709 -12.43 40.45 -13.13
N LYS A 710 -13.70 40.07 -12.98
CA LYS A 710 -14.37 38.92 -13.61
C LYS A 710 -13.77 37.55 -13.29
N ARG A 711 -12.94 37.41 -12.25
CA ARG A 711 -12.25 36.14 -11.92
C ARG A 711 -12.81 35.42 -10.72
N SER A 712 -13.77 36.03 -10.05
CA SER A 712 -14.37 35.51 -8.82
C SER A 712 -15.88 35.63 -8.84
N VAL A 713 -16.56 34.62 -8.32
CA VAL A 713 -18.01 34.60 -8.15
C VAL A 713 -18.34 34.38 -6.69
N PHE A 714 -19.26 35.17 -6.15
CA PHE A 714 -19.94 34.86 -4.90
C PHE A 714 -21.33 34.29 -5.21
N VAL A 715 -21.54 33.03 -4.84
CA VAL A 715 -22.81 32.31 -5.00
C VAL A 715 -23.57 32.42 -3.68
N ALA A 716 -24.59 33.27 -3.66
CA ALA A 716 -25.37 33.53 -2.46
C ALA A 716 -26.41 32.43 -2.23
N THR A 717 -26.58 32.03 -0.98
CA THR A 717 -27.61 31.08 -0.56
C THR A 717 -28.14 31.47 0.82
N PRO A 718 -29.48 31.50 1.02
CA PRO A 718 -30.03 31.64 2.36
C PRO A 718 -29.67 30.41 3.21
N ASP A 719 -29.54 30.63 4.52
CA ASP A 719 -29.49 29.56 5.55
C ASP A 719 -28.41 28.48 5.35
N LEU A 720 -27.23 28.84 4.81
CA LEU A 720 -26.08 27.95 4.80
C LEU A 720 -25.55 27.76 6.22
N ASP A 721 -25.35 26.51 6.64
CA ASP A 721 -24.91 26.15 7.99
C ASP A 721 -23.69 25.23 7.96
N GLU A 722 -23.03 25.08 9.10
CA GLU A 722 -21.94 24.14 9.32
C GLU A 722 -22.40 22.69 9.06
N THR A 723 -21.57 21.91 8.36
CA THR A 723 -21.93 20.54 7.99
C THR A 723 -20.70 19.68 7.74
N MET A 724 -20.85 18.36 7.86
CA MET A 724 -19.75 17.45 7.54
C MET A 724 -19.43 17.43 6.05
N GLN A 725 -20.42 17.69 5.19
CA GLN A 725 -20.21 17.72 3.75
C GLN A 725 -21.10 18.76 3.09
N LEU A 726 -20.46 19.63 2.33
CA LEU A 726 -21.07 20.56 1.39
C LEU A 726 -20.51 20.26 -0.02
N ARG A 727 -21.39 20.11 -1.00
CA ARG A 727 -21.07 20.04 -2.43
C ARG A 727 -21.46 21.36 -3.09
N ILE A 728 -20.54 21.96 -3.83
CA ILE A 728 -20.78 23.15 -4.64
C ILE A 728 -20.49 22.77 -6.09
N GLY A 729 -21.50 22.79 -6.95
CA GLY A 729 -21.36 22.53 -8.38
C GLY A 729 -21.57 23.80 -9.20
N TRP A 730 -20.83 23.94 -10.30
CA TRP A 730 -20.97 25.05 -11.24
C TRP A 730 -20.79 24.58 -12.69
N ALA A 731 -21.44 25.30 -13.62
CA ALA A 731 -21.30 25.11 -15.06
C ALA A 731 -21.15 26.48 -15.74
N LEU A 732 -19.91 26.91 -15.93
CA LEU A 732 -19.54 28.23 -16.44
C LEU A 732 -18.70 28.11 -17.72
N ALA A 733 -18.26 29.25 -18.24
CA ALA A 733 -17.20 29.33 -19.22
C ALA A 733 -16.30 30.54 -18.92
N SER A 734 -15.06 30.48 -19.38
CA SER A 734 -14.22 31.67 -19.50
C SER A 734 -14.75 32.60 -20.59
N GLU A 735 -14.27 33.85 -20.62
CA GLU A 735 -14.67 34.85 -21.62
C GLU A 735 -14.28 34.42 -23.07
N ASP A 736 -13.23 33.60 -23.22
CA ASP A 736 -12.84 32.99 -24.50
C ASP A 736 -13.58 31.68 -24.83
N GLY A 737 -14.55 31.28 -24.02
CA GLY A 737 -15.46 30.16 -24.29
C GLY A 737 -14.95 28.78 -23.88
N VAL A 738 -13.88 28.70 -23.07
CA VAL A 738 -13.43 27.43 -22.48
C VAL A 738 -14.40 27.04 -21.35
N PRO A 739 -14.97 25.82 -21.36
CA PRO A 739 -15.83 25.37 -20.28
C PRO A 739 -15.13 25.39 -18.92
N VAL A 740 -15.81 25.94 -17.92
CA VAL A 740 -15.38 25.99 -16.52
C VAL A 740 -16.46 25.31 -15.69
N GLU A 741 -16.42 23.98 -15.64
CA GLU A 741 -17.43 23.16 -14.96
C GLU A 741 -16.78 22.17 -14.00
N ASN A 742 -17.28 22.09 -12.77
CA ASN A 742 -16.82 21.11 -11.80
C ASN A 742 -17.75 21.01 -10.57
N ASN A 743 -17.36 20.16 -9.63
CA ASN A 743 -17.87 20.14 -8.28
C ASN A 743 -16.71 20.29 -7.29
N ALA A 744 -16.93 21.05 -6.23
CA ALA A 744 -16.10 21.07 -5.05
C ALA A 744 -16.80 20.36 -3.90
N TYR A 745 -16.02 19.58 -3.15
CA TYR A 745 -16.45 18.92 -1.92
C TYR A 745 -15.68 19.50 -0.74
N THR A 746 -16.41 20.03 0.23
CA THR A 746 -15.84 20.75 1.38
C THR A 746 -16.55 20.38 2.67
N THR A 747 -15.88 20.59 3.80
CA THR A 747 -16.42 20.43 5.15
C THR A 747 -16.34 21.78 5.86
N PRO A 748 -17.41 22.59 5.85
CA PRO A 748 -17.46 23.86 6.56
C PRO A 748 -17.75 23.66 8.05
N TYR A 749 -16.72 23.74 8.88
CA TYR A 749 -16.81 23.86 10.34
C TYR A 749 -16.97 25.29 10.85
N SER A 750 -16.89 26.26 9.95
CA SER A 750 -17.15 27.67 10.24
C SER A 750 -17.42 28.37 8.91
N LEU A 751 -18.27 29.38 8.94
CA LEU A 751 -18.58 30.24 7.81
C LEU A 751 -18.14 31.68 8.15
N PRO A 752 -16.93 32.12 7.74
CA PRO A 752 -16.50 33.50 7.97
C PRO A 752 -17.38 34.50 7.22
N PRO A 753 -17.51 35.75 7.70
CA PRO A 753 -18.28 36.79 7.01
C PRO A 753 -17.75 37.06 5.60
N PHE A 754 -18.67 37.31 4.66
CA PHE A 754 -18.34 37.81 3.34
C PHE A 754 -18.36 39.35 3.32
N ASP A 755 -17.21 39.97 3.06
CA ASP A 755 -17.11 41.41 2.79
C ASP A 755 -16.91 41.64 1.28
N PRO A 756 -17.94 42.07 0.55
CA PRO A 756 -17.86 42.21 -0.90
C PRO A 756 -16.84 43.24 -1.37
N VAL A 757 -16.55 44.28 -0.56
CA VAL A 757 -15.59 45.32 -0.95
C VAL A 757 -14.19 44.76 -0.87
N SER A 758 -13.83 44.10 0.24
CA SER A 758 -12.49 43.50 0.40
C SER A 758 -12.25 42.35 -0.57
N GLU A 759 -13.30 41.62 -0.94
CA GLU A 759 -13.21 40.50 -1.88
C GLU A 759 -13.20 40.92 -3.36
N GLY A 760 -13.40 42.22 -3.66
CA GLY A 760 -13.27 42.78 -5.01
C GLY A 760 -14.58 42.87 -5.82
N PHE A 761 -15.73 42.73 -5.17
CA PHE A 761 -17.07 42.86 -5.78
C PHE A 761 -17.61 44.30 -5.73
N GLY A 762 -16.99 45.16 -4.92
CA GLY A 762 -17.48 46.53 -4.69
C GLY A 762 -18.68 46.54 -3.74
N HIS A 763 -19.51 47.58 -3.82
CA HIS A 763 -20.72 47.65 -3.00
C HIS A 763 -21.85 46.88 -3.67
N ILE A 764 -22.14 45.68 -3.17
CA ILE A 764 -23.29 44.87 -3.55
C ILE A 764 -24.17 44.59 -2.32
N ASP A 765 -25.48 44.64 -2.52
CA ASP A 765 -26.46 44.14 -1.55
C ASP A 765 -26.79 42.69 -1.94
N VAL A 766 -26.43 41.74 -1.07
CA VAL A 766 -26.62 40.30 -1.34
C VAL A 766 -28.10 39.94 -1.21
N ASP A 767 -28.71 39.52 -2.31
CA ASP A 767 -30.10 39.08 -2.38
C ASP A 767 -30.21 37.61 -1.95
N LEU A 768 -30.81 37.39 -0.78
CA LEU A 768 -31.07 36.07 -0.20
C LEU A 768 -32.53 35.63 -0.37
N THR A 769 -33.30 36.31 -1.22
CA THR A 769 -34.69 35.92 -1.49
C THR A 769 -34.72 34.49 -2.04
N PRO A 770 -35.40 33.54 -1.37
CA PRO A 770 -35.43 32.16 -1.82
C PRO A 770 -36.02 32.03 -3.23
N ARG A 771 -35.35 31.28 -4.11
CA ARG A 771 -35.86 30.98 -5.45
C ARG A 771 -36.65 29.68 -5.44
N THR A 772 -37.77 29.65 -6.15
CA THR A 772 -38.57 28.43 -6.33
C THR A 772 -37.80 27.45 -7.21
N GLN A 773 -37.56 26.25 -6.67
CA GLN A 773 -36.85 25.18 -7.36
C GLN A 773 -37.58 24.73 -8.63
N SER A 774 -36.89 24.67 -9.78
CA SER A 774 -37.27 23.70 -10.81
C SER A 774 -36.79 22.34 -10.33
N LEU A 775 -37.69 21.48 -9.85
CA LEU A 775 -37.34 20.10 -9.51
C LEU A 775 -36.72 19.46 -10.75
N PRO A 776 -35.54 18.81 -10.64
CA PRO A 776 -35.03 17.99 -11.72
C PRO A 776 -36.12 17.03 -12.17
N GLU A 777 -36.34 16.92 -13.48
CA GLU A 777 -37.30 15.96 -14.02
C GLU A 777 -36.91 14.56 -13.51
N ALA A 778 -37.86 13.85 -12.89
CA ALA A 778 -37.59 12.54 -12.30
C ALA A 778 -36.97 11.64 -13.36
N THR A 779 -35.78 11.09 -13.09
CA THR A 779 -35.11 10.24 -14.06
C THR A 779 -35.99 9.00 -14.30
N PRO A 780 -36.36 8.69 -15.55
CA PRO A 780 -37.27 7.59 -15.82
C PRO A 780 -36.71 6.27 -15.30
N ILE A 781 -37.52 5.55 -14.51
CA ILE A 781 -37.16 4.23 -14.00
C ILE A 781 -36.95 3.28 -15.17
N SER A 782 -35.70 2.85 -15.36
CA SER A 782 -35.34 2.02 -16.52
C SER A 782 -34.11 1.16 -16.24
N VAL A 783 -33.97 0.07 -17.01
CA VAL A 783 -32.77 -0.79 -16.99
C VAL A 783 -31.52 0.00 -17.37
N ALA A 784 -31.63 0.92 -18.33
CA ALA A 784 -30.52 1.76 -18.76
C ALA A 784 -30.04 2.67 -17.62
N GLU A 785 -30.98 3.27 -16.87
CA GLU A 785 -30.66 4.08 -15.71
C GLU A 785 -30.03 3.24 -14.58
N GLY A 786 -30.57 2.05 -14.31
CA GLY A 786 -29.98 1.14 -13.32
C GLY A 786 -28.53 0.77 -13.67
N ARG A 787 -28.24 0.51 -14.95
CA ARG A 787 -26.86 0.28 -15.41
C ARG A 787 -25.98 1.52 -15.23
N ARG A 788 -26.50 2.71 -15.48
CA ARG A 788 -25.76 3.97 -15.27
C ARG A 788 -25.40 4.14 -13.80
N VAL A 789 -26.38 3.98 -12.89
CA VAL A 789 -26.17 4.08 -11.43
C VAL A 789 -25.17 3.03 -10.95
N TYR A 790 -25.27 1.78 -11.41
CA TYR A 790 -24.35 0.69 -11.07
C TYR A 790 -22.86 1.03 -11.33
N ASN A 791 -22.58 1.74 -12.42
CA ASN A 791 -21.22 2.21 -12.72
C ASN A 791 -20.86 3.46 -11.90
N MET A 792 -21.79 4.41 -11.82
CA MET A 792 -21.58 5.72 -11.18
C MET A 792 -21.24 5.61 -9.70
N VAL A 793 -21.93 4.75 -8.93
CA VAL A 793 -21.77 4.67 -7.47
C VAL A 793 -20.85 3.55 -7.01
N GLY A 794 -20.09 2.96 -7.95
CA GLY A 794 -19.03 1.99 -7.65
C GLY A 794 -19.50 0.55 -7.40
N CYS A 795 -20.79 0.22 -7.61
CA CYS A 795 -21.29 -1.15 -7.44
C CYS A 795 -20.51 -2.16 -8.32
N VAL A 796 -20.08 -1.75 -9.52
CA VAL A 796 -19.24 -2.52 -10.44
C VAL A 796 -17.89 -2.96 -9.88
N ALA A 797 -17.36 -2.23 -8.89
CA ALA A 797 -16.12 -2.60 -8.23
C ALA A 797 -16.28 -3.88 -7.39
N CYS A 798 -17.50 -4.13 -6.89
CA CYS A 798 -17.78 -5.18 -5.90
C CYS A 798 -18.76 -6.26 -6.38
N HIS A 799 -19.57 -6.01 -7.41
CA HIS A 799 -20.55 -6.97 -7.93
C HIS A 799 -20.30 -7.22 -9.42
N SER A 800 -20.32 -8.48 -9.87
CA SER A 800 -20.27 -8.80 -11.31
C SER A 800 -21.67 -8.94 -11.89
N ILE A 801 -21.85 -8.62 -13.17
CA ILE A 801 -23.13 -8.74 -13.90
C ILE A 801 -23.12 -9.84 -14.97
N ASP A 802 -21.95 -10.39 -15.24
CA ASP A 802 -21.70 -11.42 -16.25
C ASP A 802 -21.42 -12.80 -15.63
N GLY A 803 -21.29 -12.85 -14.30
CA GLY A 803 -20.90 -14.04 -13.54
C GLY A 803 -19.42 -14.39 -13.71
N SER A 804 -18.58 -13.45 -14.14
CA SER A 804 -17.14 -13.66 -14.30
C SER A 804 -16.48 -14.10 -13.00
N ASP A 805 -15.50 -15.00 -13.14
CA ASP A 805 -14.69 -15.56 -12.05
C ASP A 805 -13.62 -14.58 -11.51
N VAL A 806 -13.62 -13.32 -11.98
CA VAL A 806 -12.84 -12.27 -11.33
C VAL A 806 -13.42 -12.11 -9.94
N ALA A 807 -12.67 -12.45 -8.90
CA ALA A 807 -13.20 -12.39 -7.55
C ALA A 807 -13.50 -10.95 -7.15
N LYS A 808 -14.79 -10.65 -7.26
CA LYS A 808 -15.43 -9.48 -6.72
C LYS A 808 -15.72 -9.74 -5.24
N VAL A 809 -15.82 -8.65 -4.47
CA VAL A 809 -15.99 -8.73 -3.01
C VAL A 809 -17.45 -8.79 -2.55
N GLY A 810 -18.39 -8.84 -3.50
CA GLY A 810 -19.83 -8.99 -3.30
C GLY A 810 -20.43 -10.05 -4.26
N PRO A 811 -21.68 -10.48 -4.00
CA PRO A 811 -22.38 -11.48 -4.83
C PRO A 811 -22.60 -10.98 -6.27
N THR A 812 -22.52 -11.89 -7.25
CA THR A 812 -22.91 -11.58 -8.63
C THR A 812 -24.39 -11.22 -8.72
N TRP A 813 -24.73 -10.26 -9.58
CA TRP A 813 -26.11 -9.88 -9.89
C TRP A 813 -26.71 -10.74 -11.00
N LYS A 814 -25.89 -11.48 -11.77
CA LYS A 814 -26.37 -12.35 -12.86
C LYS A 814 -27.27 -13.45 -12.32
N GLY A 815 -28.54 -13.45 -12.74
CA GLY A 815 -29.54 -14.40 -12.28
C GLY A 815 -29.75 -14.38 -10.77
N LEU A 816 -29.47 -13.24 -10.10
CA LEU A 816 -29.67 -13.10 -8.66
C LEU A 816 -31.16 -12.99 -8.32
N TYR A 817 -31.91 -12.20 -9.08
CA TYR A 817 -33.33 -11.96 -8.80
C TYR A 817 -34.14 -13.25 -8.83
N GLY A 818 -34.94 -13.48 -7.78
CA GLY A 818 -35.77 -14.68 -7.63
C GLY A 818 -35.02 -15.95 -7.23
N LYS A 819 -33.69 -15.89 -7.07
CA LYS A 819 -32.87 -17.03 -6.62
C LYS A 819 -32.92 -17.15 -5.09
N GLU A 820 -32.98 -18.39 -4.59
CA GLU A 820 -32.79 -18.65 -3.16
C GLU A 820 -31.33 -18.40 -2.73
N GLN A 821 -31.17 -17.65 -1.64
CA GLN A 821 -29.89 -17.32 -1.03
C GLN A 821 -29.88 -17.82 0.40
N THR A 822 -28.75 -18.38 0.83
CA THR A 822 -28.46 -18.56 2.25
C THR A 822 -27.80 -17.29 2.76
N ILE A 823 -28.49 -16.56 3.64
CA ILE A 823 -28.01 -15.36 4.32
C ILE A 823 -27.65 -15.67 5.76
N VAL A 824 -26.94 -14.76 6.40
CA VAL A 824 -26.59 -14.77 7.82
C VAL A 824 -27.21 -13.53 8.46
N VAL A 825 -27.97 -13.75 9.52
CA VAL A 825 -28.60 -12.71 10.35
C VAL A 825 -28.23 -13.04 11.79
N ASP A 826 -27.62 -12.09 12.49
CA ASP A 826 -27.15 -12.28 13.88
C ASP A 826 -26.30 -13.56 14.10
N GLY A 827 -25.54 -13.95 13.07
CA GLY A 827 -24.68 -15.14 13.09
C GLY A 827 -25.38 -16.46 12.74
N GLU A 828 -26.69 -16.46 12.53
CA GLU A 828 -27.48 -17.63 12.15
C GLU A 828 -27.79 -17.66 10.65
N ASN A 829 -27.74 -18.87 10.05
CA ASN A 829 -28.08 -19.03 8.64
C ASN A 829 -29.60 -19.02 8.44
N GLN A 830 -30.09 -18.26 7.48
CA GLN A 830 -31.48 -18.27 7.03
C GLN A 830 -31.52 -18.41 5.50
N THR A 831 -32.58 -19.01 4.96
CA THR A 831 -32.82 -19.05 3.52
C THR A 831 -33.86 -18.01 3.15
N ILE A 832 -33.58 -17.21 2.12
CA ILE A 832 -34.48 -16.17 1.60
C ILE A 832 -34.48 -16.21 0.07
N THR A 833 -35.58 -15.79 -0.56
CA THR A 833 -35.60 -15.51 -2.00
C THR A 833 -35.08 -14.09 -2.22
N ALA A 834 -34.16 -13.90 -3.17
CA ALA A 834 -33.67 -12.57 -3.55
C ALA A 834 -34.72 -11.80 -4.37
N ASP A 835 -35.80 -11.41 -3.72
CA ASP A 835 -36.88 -10.60 -4.25
C ASP A 835 -36.59 -9.09 -4.16
N GLU A 836 -37.53 -8.25 -4.60
CA GLU A 836 -37.35 -6.80 -4.62
C GLU A 836 -37.11 -6.23 -3.22
N ALA A 837 -37.81 -6.74 -2.21
CA ALA A 837 -37.71 -6.26 -0.83
C ALA A 837 -36.31 -6.57 -0.27
N TYR A 838 -35.81 -7.79 -0.48
CA TYR A 838 -34.46 -8.16 -0.09
C TYR A 838 -33.38 -7.37 -0.83
N LEU A 839 -33.49 -7.20 -2.15
CA LEU A 839 -32.50 -6.46 -2.93
C LEU A 839 -32.45 -4.99 -2.50
N ARG A 840 -33.62 -4.40 -2.24
CA ARG A 840 -33.75 -3.03 -1.75
C ARG A 840 -33.17 -2.87 -0.34
N GLU A 841 -33.49 -3.78 0.58
CA GLU A 841 -32.90 -3.80 1.92
C GLU A 841 -31.38 -4.01 1.85
N SER A 842 -30.88 -4.85 0.96
CA SER A 842 -29.43 -5.07 0.76
C SER A 842 -28.71 -3.83 0.24
N ILE A 843 -29.38 -2.97 -0.52
CA ILE A 843 -28.83 -1.68 -0.98
C ILE A 843 -28.80 -0.65 0.18
N LEU A 844 -29.88 -0.60 0.97
CA LEU A 844 -30.12 0.45 1.97
C LEU A 844 -29.56 0.11 3.36
N ASP A 845 -29.62 -1.15 3.79
CA ASP A 845 -29.02 -1.71 5.00
C ASP A 845 -28.30 -3.04 4.70
N PRO A 846 -27.13 -2.98 4.03
CA PRO A 846 -26.39 -4.18 3.61
C PRO A 846 -25.93 -5.07 4.77
N THR A 847 -25.94 -4.57 6.00
CA THR A 847 -25.52 -5.34 7.19
C THR A 847 -26.65 -6.16 7.82
N ALA A 848 -27.91 -5.91 7.42
CA ALA A 848 -29.07 -6.60 8.00
C ALA A 848 -29.12 -8.10 7.64
N LYS A 849 -28.84 -8.43 6.38
CA LYS A 849 -28.97 -9.79 5.83
C LYS A 849 -27.86 -10.09 4.84
N VAL A 850 -26.76 -10.68 5.31
CA VAL A 850 -25.55 -10.87 4.49
C VAL A 850 -25.49 -12.28 3.92
N VAL A 851 -25.30 -12.43 2.60
CA VAL A 851 -25.11 -13.75 1.97
C VAL A 851 -23.96 -14.52 2.66
N ARG A 852 -24.17 -15.80 3.02
CA ARG A 852 -23.29 -16.61 3.88
C ARG A 852 -21.80 -16.61 3.48
N GLY A 853 -21.50 -16.57 2.19
CA GLY A 853 -20.13 -16.51 1.67
C GLY A 853 -19.41 -15.18 1.94
N PHE A 854 -20.17 -14.11 2.20
CA PHE A 854 -19.71 -12.75 2.42
C PHE A 854 -19.80 -12.34 3.90
N ALA A 855 -20.65 -13.01 4.69
CA ALA A 855 -20.88 -12.71 6.11
C ALA A 855 -19.68 -12.92 7.05
N LYS A 856 -18.70 -13.74 6.64
CA LYS A 856 -17.44 -13.99 7.38
C LYS A 856 -16.22 -13.31 6.73
N GLY A 857 -16.44 -12.53 5.68
CA GLY A 857 -15.36 -11.86 4.96
C GLY A 857 -14.98 -10.53 5.61
N GLU A 858 -13.77 -10.05 5.33
CA GLU A 858 -13.38 -8.65 5.59
C GLU A 858 -14.05 -7.65 4.62
N TRP A 859 -15.14 -8.07 3.99
CA TRP A 859 -15.82 -7.42 2.89
C TRP A 859 -17.12 -6.87 3.40
N ALA A 860 -17.30 -5.57 3.35
CA ALA A 860 -18.52 -4.94 3.80
C ALA A 860 -18.95 -3.88 2.80
N MET A 861 -20.24 -3.91 2.48
CA MET A 861 -20.88 -2.96 1.59
C MET A 861 -21.33 -1.74 2.41
N PRO A 862 -21.06 -0.50 1.97
CA PRO A 862 -21.60 0.69 2.61
C PRO A 862 -23.10 0.80 2.37
N SER A 863 -23.81 1.45 3.30
CA SER A 863 -25.22 1.78 3.11
C SER A 863 -25.37 2.85 2.03
N TYR A 864 -26.29 2.64 1.09
CA TYR A 864 -26.71 3.65 0.11
C TYR A 864 -27.98 4.41 0.53
N ALA A 865 -28.43 4.25 1.79
CA ALA A 865 -29.55 5.01 2.32
C ALA A 865 -29.22 6.51 2.34
N GLY A 866 -30.11 7.29 1.73
CA GLY A 866 -29.91 8.73 1.55
C GLY A 866 -28.88 9.11 0.47
N VAL A 867 -28.14 8.15 -0.08
CA VAL A 867 -27.18 8.34 -1.19
C VAL A 867 -27.88 8.22 -2.54
N LEU A 868 -28.80 7.26 -2.66
CA LEU A 868 -29.59 7.02 -3.87
C LEU A 868 -31.03 7.54 -3.69
N SER A 869 -31.63 8.08 -4.77
CA SER A 869 -33.06 8.39 -4.80
C SER A 869 -33.90 7.12 -4.90
N GLU A 870 -35.20 7.24 -4.64
CA GLU A 870 -36.15 6.14 -4.76
C GLU A 870 -36.13 5.51 -6.16
N GLU A 871 -36.19 6.36 -7.19
CA GLU A 871 -36.22 5.99 -8.60
C GLU A 871 -34.91 5.33 -9.03
N GLN A 872 -33.78 5.73 -8.44
CA GLN A 872 -32.48 5.11 -8.70
C GLN A 872 -32.38 3.72 -8.08
N VAL A 873 -32.90 3.54 -6.86
CA VAL A 873 -32.97 2.22 -6.22
C VAL A 873 -33.89 1.30 -7.01
N GLU A 874 -35.05 1.79 -7.44
CA GLU A 874 -35.96 1.03 -8.31
C GLU A 874 -35.31 0.68 -9.65
N SER A 875 -34.57 1.61 -10.27
CA SER A 875 -33.84 1.36 -11.52
C SER A 875 -32.74 0.32 -11.35
N LEU A 876 -32.00 0.34 -10.23
CA LEU A 876 -31.02 -0.70 -9.90
C LEU A 876 -31.67 -2.07 -9.73
N VAL A 877 -32.79 -2.14 -9.03
CA VAL A 877 -33.56 -3.39 -8.87
C VAL A 877 -34.06 -3.88 -10.24
N LEU A 878 -34.56 -2.99 -11.09
CA LEU A 878 -34.99 -3.32 -12.43
C LEU A 878 -33.83 -3.81 -13.31
N PHE A 879 -32.64 -3.23 -13.16
CA PHE A 879 -31.43 -3.70 -13.83
C PHE A 879 -31.03 -5.10 -13.33
N MET A 880 -31.04 -5.35 -12.02
CA MET A 880 -30.77 -6.68 -11.44
C MET A 880 -31.76 -7.75 -11.93
N LYS A 881 -33.04 -7.39 -12.11
CA LYS A 881 -34.04 -8.29 -12.70
C LYS A 881 -33.76 -8.64 -14.17
N SER A 882 -33.06 -7.77 -14.89
CA SER A 882 -32.77 -7.96 -16.32
C SER A 882 -31.53 -8.80 -16.61
N LEU A 883 -30.77 -9.16 -15.57
CA LEU A 883 -29.50 -9.91 -15.62
C LEU A 883 -29.68 -11.38 -15.25
#